data_AF-A0A927MT63-F1
#
_entry.id   AF-A0A927MT63-F1
#
_cell.length_a   1.000
_cell.length_b   1.000
_cell.length_c   1.000
_cell.angle_alpha   90.00
_cell.angle_beta   90.00
_cell.angle_gamma   90.00
#
_symmetry.space_group_name_H-M   'P 1'
#
loop_
_entity.id
_entity.type
_entity.pdbx_description
1 polymer ?
#
loop_
_entity_poly.entity_id
_entity_poly.type
_entity_poly.pdbx_seq_one_letter_code
_entity_poly.pdbx_strand_id
1 'polypeptide(L)'
;MRVRGRRLLVAIWMAVVLAGVVAPTAFAGPTLAEPDDERPVLVDGVYEISTPEQLLFLSHNYGSDDAPRTGYYKLTADIDMAGITDYQPFGRFYGTFDGAYHSISNLLIDRPGVGTVGFLTHLGDSNVQAVIKNTAFRNIDVRGGQTTGAVAGMLWGTIENVYTTGSVVASDHSVGGLAGRIPEDTSGTIPEPDPAEAAVPTIRNSYSLAHVQEVGEADSQGGLVGRALNPRTVIENSFAAGPIDGYNRVGGLVGDLRAGVLRNSVAANPIVSGESSVNSAYGRVLPEGSAENVLAWAGMVAPSFNGEPVTEAELQSETTYESLGWDFETDWELQSATVDGAEVSYPALRGLGHQPYPFDFTSFSSPVEFTIAATKTTDSALTVDVSDVTNEGAPARATEVAIVQSEAMPGDAGLNWQPVGPQVFDGLEPATKYTFWAKVRLDTGEESGWRFAPLYTKYALSDDPAPAHVSATITEDPAHTVTINWETLDIDLDHSAVQIARAGKSQGNGKGNDKLTFDTVRGTNHVQEVHMSANEGVLDGIRNFHNVHVDKLKPDTEYVYRVGDLEANAWSPLGSFRTAVAGNQDFSFLYYTDPQVQDDNAAFTRNMRTAEEEHGQELAFTLAAGDLTEKGYAEGQMDTFYGGAQAGLFERTFLTVQGNHDRDELLNPHFNLPDTVFENVWSFDYGDAHFAVLNSDHYSPEELAAQAEWLRRDMARTKKTWRIVTFHKAMYAATDHVDDADIDAMRQYWAPVFEQLGIDLVINGHDHSFSRGFVKGGQDATPAATMSDGREVFTDAMAPLYIVNGTAGSSKWYKRIQYDASSLHNVAPDYSFIDKSDTTYDTVLQEQSYSIVRVTSDGELTIDTYFMKYDRNNPDGFETEPYLYDSIELADSHDHGRRPS
;
A
#
# COMPACT_ATOMS: atom_id res chain seq x y z
N MET A 1 -31.99 41.69 24.49
CA MET A 1 -32.37 43.06 24.04
C MET A 1 -31.52 43.37 22.81
N ARG A 2 -32.19 43.76 21.71
CA ARG A 2 -31.72 44.29 20.41
C ARG A 2 -30.51 45.27 20.52
N VAL A 3 -29.62 45.60 19.56
CA VAL A 3 -29.45 45.43 18.09
C VAL A 3 -28.26 46.32 17.61
N ARG A 4 -27.61 45.96 16.47
CA ARG A 4 -26.81 46.77 15.48
C ARG A 4 -25.51 47.46 15.95
N GLY A 5 -24.42 47.56 15.18
CA GLY A 5 -24.13 47.27 13.76
C GLY A 5 -23.48 48.49 13.06
N ARG A 6 -22.47 48.30 12.19
CA ARG A 6 -22.32 48.90 10.84
C ARG A 6 -20.90 48.79 10.23
N ARG A 7 -20.90 48.38 8.96
CA ARG A 7 -19.85 48.43 7.92
C ARG A 7 -19.47 49.87 7.54
N LEU A 8 -18.27 50.09 6.96
CA LEU A 8 -18.12 50.81 5.68
C LEU A 8 -16.71 50.79 5.04
N LEU A 9 -16.69 50.37 3.76
CA LEU A 9 -15.99 50.91 2.57
C LEU A 9 -14.46 51.15 2.57
N VAL A 10 -13.76 50.39 1.70
CA VAL A 10 -12.43 50.68 1.15
C VAL A 10 -12.61 51.27 -0.25
N ALA A 11 -11.87 52.36 -0.53
CA ALA A 11 -11.80 53.02 -1.83
C ALA A 11 -10.36 52.97 -2.37
N ILE A 12 -10.29 52.72 -3.68
CA ILE A 12 -9.12 52.56 -4.54
C ILE A 12 -8.35 53.88 -4.71
N TRP A 13 -7.01 53.80 -4.80
CA TRP A 13 -6.18 54.72 -5.60
C TRP A 13 -5.03 53.97 -6.27
N MET A 14 -4.97 54.06 -7.61
CA MET A 14 -3.79 53.72 -8.43
C MET A 14 -2.78 54.88 -8.41
N ALA A 15 -1.49 54.55 -8.41
CA ALA A 15 -0.45 55.34 -9.08
C ALA A 15 0.68 54.42 -9.57
N VAL A 16 1.02 54.57 -10.85
CA VAL A 16 2.00 53.81 -11.65
C VAL A 16 3.41 54.34 -11.43
N VAL A 17 4.41 53.45 -11.30
CA VAL A 17 5.80 53.69 -11.72
C VAL A 17 6.31 52.45 -12.46
N LEU A 18 6.73 52.67 -13.71
CA LEU A 18 7.28 51.70 -14.66
C LEU A 18 8.80 51.52 -14.44
N ALA A 19 9.30 50.28 -14.34
CA ALA A 19 10.65 49.90 -14.75
C ALA A 19 10.82 48.37 -14.86
N GLY A 20 10.70 47.85 -16.08
CA GLY A 20 11.50 46.75 -16.64
C GLY A 20 11.56 45.40 -15.90
N VAL A 21 10.50 44.61 -16.00
CA VAL A 21 10.57 43.14 -15.96
C VAL A 21 10.23 42.64 -17.36
N VAL A 22 11.12 41.86 -17.97
CA VAL A 22 10.79 41.06 -19.14
C VAL A 22 9.84 39.98 -18.62
N ALA A 23 8.55 40.18 -18.83
CA ALA A 23 7.54 39.16 -18.53
C ALA A 23 7.79 37.95 -19.45
N PRO A 24 7.66 36.71 -18.93
CA PRO A 24 7.53 35.57 -19.82
C PRO A 24 6.29 35.80 -20.67
N THR A 25 6.43 35.59 -21.97
CA THR A 25 5.30 35.59 -22.90
C THR A 25 4.35 34.48 -22.46
N ALA A 26 3.27 34.86 -21.76
CA ALA A 26 2.11 34.01 -21.63
C ALA A 26 1.61 33.72 -23.06
N PHE A 27 1.67 32.46 -23.46
CA PHE A 27 0.93 32.00 -24.63
C PHE A 27 -0.55 32.21 -24.32
N ALA A 28 -1.14 33.26 -24.89
CA ALA A 28 -2.58 33.38 -24.95
C ALA A 28 -3.06 32.31 -25.94
N GLY A 29 -3.53 31.18 -25.40
CA GLY A 29 -4.34 30.23 -26.15
C GLY A 29 -5.63 30.91 -26.63
N PRO A 30 -6.31 30.34 -27.64
CA PRO A 30 -7.60 30.84 -28.09
C PRO A 30 -8.60 30.85 -26.93
N THR A 31 -9.33 31.96 -26.75
CA THR A 31 -10.50 32.01 -25.88
C THR A 31 -11.56 31.07 -26.43
N LEU A 32 -11.76 29.92 -25.77
CA LEU A 32 -12.85 28.98 -26.03
C LEU A 32 -14.19 29.60 -25.60
N ALA A 33 -15.28 29.18 -26.25
CA ALA A 33 -16.63 29.58 -25.84
C ALA A 33 -17.02 28.89 -24.51
N GLU A 34 -17.92 29.49 -23.74
CA GLU A 34 -18.42 28.86 -22.51
C GLU A 34 -19.16 27.54 -22.83
N PRO A 35 -19.02 26.47 -22.02
CA PRO A 35 -19.59 25.14 -22.31
C PRO A 35 -21.09 25.14 -22.57
N ASP A 36 -21.84 26.08 -21.99
CA ASP A 36 -23.29 26.20 -22.13
C ASP A 36 -23.75 26.59 -23.56
N ASP A 37 -22.85 27.07 -24.42
CA ASP A 37 -23.19 27.60 -25.75
C ASP A 37 -23.13 26.57 -26.91
N GLU A 38 -22.56 25.36 -26.73
CA GLU A 38 -22.44 24.35 -27.81
C GLU A 38 -22.89 22.93 -27.40
N ARG A 39 -24.20 22.70 -27.40
CA ARG A 39 -24.79 21.36 -27.21
C ARG A 39 -24.48 20.43 -28.41
N PRO A 40 -24.23 19.12 -28.17
CA PRO A 40 -24.11 18.15 -29.26
C PRO A 40 -25.40 18.01 -30.06
N VAL A 41 -25.28 17.65 -31.34
CA VAL A 41 -26.42 17.55 -32.25
C VAL A 41 -27.03 16.16 -32.14
N LEU A 42 -28.32 16.08 -31.79
CA LEU A 42 -29.06 14.82 -31.78
C LEU A 42 -29.65 14.53 -33.17
N VAL A 43 -29.08 13.56 -33.89
CA VAL A 43 -29.52 13.13 -35.22
C VAL A 43 -30.00 11.68 -35.13
N ASP A 44 -31.29 11.44 -35.39
CA ASP A 44 -31.91 10.11 -35.36
C ASP A 44 -31.60 9.27 -34.10
N GLY A 45 -31.49 9.95 -32.94
CA GLY A 45 -31.19 9.31 -31.64
C GLY A 45 -29.71 9.15 -31.33
N VAL A 46 -28.82 9.67 -32.18
CA VAL A 46 -27.36 9.69 -31.99
C VAL A 46 -26.89 11.10 -31.64
N TYR A 47 -26.13 11.23 -30.56
CA TYR A 47 -25.48 12.47 -30.16
C TYR A 47 -24.17 12.61 -30.95
N GLU A 48 -24.18 13.45 -31.98
CA GLU A 48 -23.01 13.74 -32.80
C GLU A 48 -22.12 14.80 -32.15
N ILE A 49 -20.81 14.50 -32.10
CA ILE A 49 -19.77 15.30 -31.45
C ILE A 49 -18.71 15.65 -32.50
N SER A 50 -18.52 16.92 -32.74
CA SER A 50 -17.61 17.47 -33.76
C SER A 50 -16.62 18.50 -33.23
N THR A 51 -16.81 18.97 -32.00
CA THR A 51 -15.97 20.00 -31.36
C THR A 51 -15.60 19.59 -29.93
N PRO A 52 -14.47 20.08 -29.39
CA PRO A 52 -14.09 19.82 -28.00
C PRO A 52 -15.08 20.42 -27.00
N GLU A 53 -15.74 21.53 -27.33
CA GLU A 53 -16.79 22.15 -26.51
C GLU A 53 -18.01 21.25 -26.36
N GLN A 54 -18.42 20.54 -27.41
CA GLN A 54 -19.53 19.56 -27.35
C GLN A 54 -19.18 18.36 -26.46
N LEU A 55 -17.93 17.87 -26.53
CA LEU A 55 -17.47 16.80 -25.66
C LEU A 55 -17.40 17.27 -24.20
N LEU A 56 -16.91 18.48 -23.96
CA LEU A 56 -16.87 19.11 -22.64
C LEU A 56 -18.28 19.30 -22.08
N PHE A 57 -19.23 19.81 -22.87
CA PHE A 57 -20.64 19.93 -22.49
C PHE A 57 -21.22 18.59 -22.00
N LEU A 58 -21.00 17.51 -22.75
CA LEU A 58 -21.45 16.17 -22.36
C LEU A 58 -20.83 15.73 -21.04
N SER A 59 -19.53 15.99 -20.87
CA SER A 59 -18.77 15.63 -19.66
C SER A 59 -19.37 16.25 -18.40
N HIS A 60 -19.78 17.53 -18.46
CA HIS A 60 -20.38 18.26 -17.33
C HIS A 60 -21.86 17.93 -17.09
N ASN A 61 -22.58 17.49 -18.13
CA ASN A 61 -24.02 17.24 -18.05
C ASN A 61 -24.38 15.76 -17.99
N TYR A 62 -23.40 14.87 -17.85
CA TYR A 62 -23.57 13.44 -17.95
C TYR A 62 -24.57 12.88 -16.93
N GLY A 63 -25.53 12.10 -17.42
CA GLY A 63 -26.67 11.56 -16.66
C GLY A 63 -27.93 12.41 -16.67
N SER A 64 -27.92 13.55 -17.36
CA SER A 64 -29.12 14.35 -17.66
C SER A 64 -29.85 13.85 -18.91
N ASP A 65 -31.01 14.44 -19.21
CA ASP A 65 -31.75 14.18 -20.47
C ASP A 65 -30.95 14.62 -21.71
N ASP A 66 -30.07 15.61 -21.57
CA ASP A 66 -29.23 16.14 -22.64
C ASP A 66 -27.94 15.33 -22.84
N ALA A 67 -27.59 14.44 -21.90
CA ALA A 67 -26.43 13.53 -21.95
C ALA A 67 -26.73 12.21 -21.20
N PRO A 68 -27.65 11.37 -21.70
CA PRO A 68 -28.13 10.19 -20.99
C PRO A 68 -27.06 9.09 -20.87
N ARG A 69 -27.07 8.34 -19.76
CA ARG A 69 -26.09 7.27 -19.50
C ARG A 69 -26.14 6.11 -20.50
N THR A 70 -27.29 5.94 -21.17
CA THR A 70 -27.57 4.90 -22.17
C THR A 70 -27.51 5.43 -23.61
N GLY A 71 -27.02 6.65 -23.82
CA GLY A 71 -27.00 7.30 -25.13
C GLY A 71 -26.08 6.60 -26.13
N TYR A 72 -26.35 6.84 -27.42
CA TYR A 72 -25.41 6.57 -28.50
C TYR A 72 -24.67 7.86 -28.83
N TYR A 73 -23.38 7.91 -28.52
CA TYR A 73 -22.50 9.05 -28.79
C TYR A 73 -21.61 8.71 -29.97
N LYS A 74 -21.50 9.64 -30.93
CA LYS A 74 -20.73 9.42 -32.15
C LYS A 74 -19.84 10.61 -32.48
N LEU A 75 -18.55 10.39 -32.65
CA LEU A 75 -17.68 11.43 -33.19
C LEU A 75 -17.93 11.59 -34.70
N THR A 76 -17.90 12.83 -35.18
CA THR A 76 -17.98 13.19 -36.61
C THR A 76 -16.78 13.99 -37.09
N ALA A 77 -15.84 14.28 -36.18
CA ALA A 77 -14.56 14.89 -36.45
C ALA A 77 -13.53 14.44 -35.38
N ASP A 78 -12.24 14.60 -35.70
CA ASP A 78 -11.18 14.53 -34.69
C ASP A 78 -11.33 15.68 -33.70
N ILE A 79 -11.21 15.37 -32.40
CA ILE A 79 -11.37 16.31 -31.30
C ILE A 79 -10.00 16.57 -30.67
N ASP A 80 -9.60 17.84 -30.59
CA ASP A 80 -8.39 18.28 -29.89
C ASP A 80 -8.78 19.00 -28.59
N MET A 81 -8.41 18.40 -27.46
CA MET A 81 -8.71 18.89 -26.11
C MET A 81 -7.60 19.77 -25.53
N ALA A 82 -6.59 20.15 -26.32
CA ALA A 82 -5.47 20.95 -25.85
C ALA A 82 -5.93 22.25 -25.17
N GLY A 83 -5.47 22.46 -23.93
CA GLY A 83 -5.79 23.65 -23.13
C GLY A 83 -7.09 23.57 -22.34
N ILE A 84 -7.85 22.47 -22.44
CA ILE A 84 -9.03 22.20 -21.60
C ILE A 84 -8.57 21.49 -20.33
N THR A 85 -8.80 22.12 -19.17
CA THR A 85 -8.31 21.63 -17.86
C THR A 85 -9.41 21.17 -16.91
N ASP A 86 -10.67 21.39 -17.25
CA ASP A 86 -11.83 21.15 -16.37
C ASP A 86 -12.71 19.96 -16.79
N TYR A 87 -12.27 19.16 -17.78
CA TYR A 87 -12.96 17.96 -18.24
C TYR A 87 -13.33 17.02 -17.07
N GLN A 88 -14.57 16.55 -17.08
CA GLN A 88 -15.09 15.62 -16.08
C GLN A 88 -15.23 14.23 -16.70
N PRO A 89 -14.51 13.20 -16.21
CA PRO A 89 -14.75 11.82 -16.60
C PRO A 89 -16.24 11.48 -16.65
N PHE A 90 -16.65 10.81 -17.72
CA PHE A 90 -17.99 10.26 -17.76
C PHE A 90 -18.16 9.29 -16.58
N GLY A 91 -19.29 9.43 -15.88
CA GLY A 91 -19.66 8.51 -14.81
C GLY A 91 -19.86 7.08 -15.34
N ARG A 92 -20.57 6.24 -14.58
CA ARG A 92 -20.92 4.90 -15.06
C ARG A 92 -21.72 4.96 -16.36
N PHE A 93 -21.19 4.29 -17.39
CA PHE A 93 -21.66 4.35 -18.77
C PHE A 93 -22.30 3.06 -19.23
N TYR A 94 -23.48 3.17 -19.84
CA TYR A 94 -24.36 2.06 -20.20
C TYR A 94 -24.71 2.06 -21.70
N GLY A 95 -24.18 3.02 -22.46
CA GLY A 95 -24.53 3.25 -23.85
C GLY A 95 -23.47 2.74 -24.83
N THR A 96 -23.40 3.41 -25.98
CA THR A 96 -22.35 3.20 -26.99
C THR A 96 -21.62 4.52 -27.25
N PHE A 97 -20.29 4.49 -27.18
CA PHE A 97 -19.43 5.58 -27.66
C PHE A 97 -18.69 5.11 -28.91
N ASP A 98 -19.07 5.62 -30.07
CA ASP A 98 -18.50 5.25 -31.37
C ASP A 98 -17.65 6.40 -31.90
N GLY A 99 -16.34 6.22 -31.94
CA GLY A 99 -15.47 7.22 -32.55
C GLY A 99 -15.69 7.36 -34.05
N ALA A 100 -16.36 6.41 -34.71
CA ALA A 100 -16.51 6.38 -36.15
C ALA A 100 -15.17 6.60 -36.90
N TYR A 101 -14.10 6.09 -36.30
CA TYR A 101 -12.70 6.24 -36.70
C TYR A 101 -12.13 7.67 -36.63
N HIS A 102 -12.64 8.48 -35.72
CA HIS A 102 -12.05 9.75 -35.29
C HIS A 102 -11.30 9.60 -33.96
N SER A 103 -10.47 10.59 -33.64
CA SER A 103 -9.62 10.65 -32.46
C SER A 103 -10.04 11.71 -31.46
N ILE A 104 -9.71 11.50 -30.20
CA ILE A 104 -9.69 12.49 -29.13
C ILE A 104 -8.23 12.68 -28.72
N SER A 105 -7.71 13.90 -28.80
CA SER A 105 -6.30 14.20 -28.59
C SER A 105 -6.08 15.18 -27.44
N ASN A 106 -4.92 15.12 -26.79
CA ASN A 106 -4.45 16.12 -25.80
C ASN A 106 -5.39 16.31 -24.60
N LEU A 107 -6.09 15.25 -24.19
CA LEU A 107 -7.02 15.28 -23.06
C LEU A 107 -6.24 15.10 -21.75
N LEU A 108 -6.45 16.02 -20.81
CA LEU A 108 -5.93 15.94 -19.43
C LEU A 108 -7.06 15.54 -18.46
N ILE A 109 -6.82 14.50 -17.67
CA ILE A 109 -7.65 14.06 -16.55
C ILE A 109 -6.75 13.93 -15.32
N ASP A 110 -6.71 14.96 -14.47
CA ASP A 110 -5.88 14.97 -13.26
C ASP A 110 -6.75 14.86 -12.00
N ARG A 111 -6.79 13.67 -11.39
CA ARG A 111 -7.66 13.29 -10.26
C ARG A 111 -6.98 12.32 -9.27
N PRO A 112 -5.84 12.68 -8.68
CA PRO A 112 -5.06 11.79 -7.83
C PRO A 112 -5.77 11.37 -6.52
N GLY A 113 -6.82 12.08 -6.09
CA GLY A 113 -7.62 11.70 -4.91
C GLY A 113 -8.91 10.93 -5.22
N VAL A 114 -9.10 10.45 -6.45
CA VAL A 114 -10.32 9.77 -6.87
C VAL A 114 -10.04 8.28 -7.12
N GLY A 115 -10.79 7.40 -6.45
CA GLY A 115 -10.56 5.96 -6.49
C GLY A 115 -10.83 5.25 -7.83
N THR A 116 -11.52 5.88 -8.78
CA THR A 116 -11.69 5.28 -10.12
C THR A 116 -11.70 6.34 -11.20
N VAL A 117 -10.72 6.27 -12.10
CA VAL A 117 -10.46 7.32 -13.11
C VAL A 117 -10.22 6.72 -14.49
N GLY A 118 -10.75 7.40 -15.50
CA GLY A 118 -10.52 7.17 -16.91
C GLY A 118 -11.38 8.12 -17.72
N PHE A 119 -11.33 8.06 -19.06
CA PHE A 119 -12.32 8.77 -19.89
C PHE A 119 -13.76 8.40 -19.47
N LEU A 120 -13.96 7.12 -19.14
CA LEU A 120 -15.12 6.58 -18.46
C LEU A 120 -14.68 6.04 -17.10
N THR A 121 -15.33 6.47 -16.02
CA THR A 121 -15.08 5.87 -14.71
C THR A 121 -15.46 4.39 -14.71
N HIS A 122 -16.59 4.03 -15.32
CA HIS A 122 -17.04 2.64 -15.47
C HIS A 122 -17.64 2.45 -16.86
N LEU A 123 -17.17 1.46 -17.61
CA LEU A 123 -17.80 1.02 -18.85
C LEU A 123 -18.64 -0.22 -18.57
N GLY A 124 -19.95 -0.04 -18.45
CA GLY A 124 -20.92 -1.08 -18.15
C GLY A 124 -21.08 -1.38 -16.66
N ASP A 125 -21.80 -2.46 -16.39
CA ASP A 125 -21.85 -3.16 -15.11
C ASP A 125 -22.09 -4.67 -15.34
N SER A 126 -22.29 -5.46 -14.30
CA SER A 126 -22.46 -6.91 -14.42
C SER A 126 -23.66 -7.34 -15.29
N ASN A 127 -24.66 -6.48 -15.50
CA ASN A 127 -25.87 -6.75 -16.27
C ASN A 127 -25.97 -5.95 -17.58
N VAL A 128 -25.11 -4.95 -17.79
CA VAL A 128 -25.21 -4.03 -18.93
C VAL A 128 -23.93 -4.02 -19.75
N GLN A 129 -24.02 -4.57 -20.96
CA GLN A 129 -22.95 -4.51 -21.97
C GLN A 129 -22.89 -3.11 -22.61
N ALA A 130 -22.07 -2.23 -22.04
CA ALA A 130 -21.73 -0.96 -22.68
C ALA A 130 -20.55 -1.11 -23.65
N VAL A 131 -20.44 -0.22 -24.64
CA VAL A 131 -19.42 -0.33 -25.70
C VAL A 131 -18.72 1.01 -25.94
N ILE A 132 -17.40 0.99 -26.06
CA ILE A 132 -16.62 2.05 -26.71
C ILE A 132 -15.84 1.44 -27.87
N LYS A 133 -15.92 2.06 -29.05
CA LYS A 133 -15.31 1.51 -30.26
C LYS A 133 -14.84 2.52 -31.29
N ASN A 134 -13.98 2.05 -32.19
CA ASN A 134 -13.55 2.75 -33.41
C ASN A 134 -13.02 4.17 -33.12
N THR A 135 -12.16 4.33 -32.11
CA THR A 135 -11.66 5.64 -31.70
C THR A 135 -10.20 5.57 -31.30
N ALA A 136 -9.50 6.70 -31.36
CA ALA A 136 -8.15 6.83 -30.84
C ALA A 136 -8.09 7.86 -29.73
N PHE A 137 -7.35 7.58 -28.66
CA PHE A 137 -7.00 8.52 -27.61
C PHE A 137 -5.52 8.89 -27.77
N ARG A 138 -5.26 10.06 -28.35
CA ARG A 138 -3.92 10.50 -28.72
C ARG A 138 -3.35 11.47 -27.69
N ASN A 139 -2.15 11.21 -27.19
CA ASN A 139 -1.50 12.06 -26.20
C ASN A 139 -2.44 12.41 -25.03
N ILE A 140 -3.06 11.41 -24.43
CA ILE A 140 -3.92 11.59 -23.26
C ILE A 140 -3.10 11.48 -21.98
N ASP A 141 -3.41 12.28 -20.98
CA ASP A 141 -2.76 12.26 -19.68
C ASP A 141 -3.82 12.00 -18.62
N VAL A 142 -3.75 10.84 -17.96
CA VAL A 142 -4.75 10.40 -16.99
C VAL A 142 -4.05 10.04 -15.69
N ARG A 143 -4.28 10.85 -14.65
CA ARG A 143 -3.79 10.60 -13.30
C ARG A 143 -4.96 10.33 -12.35
N GLY A 144 -4.99 9.15 -11.74
CA GLY A 144 -6.00 8.76 -10.75
C GLY A 144 -5.41 8.27 -9.43
N GLY A 145 -6.26 8.10 -8.41
CA GLY A 145 -5.83 7.69 -7.07
C GLY A 145 -5.65 6.19 -6.92
N GLN A 146 -6.71 5.42 -7.20
CA GLN A 146 -6.68 3.96 -7.12
C GLN A 146 -6.78 3.33 -8.51
N THR A 147 -7.95 2.84 -8.92
CA THR A 147 -8.11 2.17 -10.20
C THR A 147 -8.12 3.15 -11.38
N THR A 148 -7.08 3.11 -12.23
CA THR A 148 -6.94 4.08 -13.33
C THR A 148 -6.72 3.40 -14.67
N GLY A 149 -7.50 3.79 -15.67
CA GLY A 149 -7.24 3.41 -17.06
C GLY A 149 -7.49 4.58 -18.00
N ALA A 150 -6.74 4.64 -19.10
CA ALA A 150 -6.92 5.68 -20.12
C ALA A 150 -8.38 5.80 -20.59
N VAL A 151 -9.00 4.66 -20.93
CA VAL A 151 -10.34 4.59 -21.49
C VAL A 151 -11.36 4.31 -20.40
N ALA A 152 -11.12 3.29 -19.57
CA ALA A 152 -12.02 2.88 -18.51
C ALA A 152 -11.27 2.71 -17.19
N GLY A 153 -11.74 3.34 -16.12
CA GLY A 153 -11.27 2.96 -14.77
C GLY A 153 -11.65 1.51 -14.49
N MET A 154 -12.96 1.22 -14.48
CA MET A 154 -13.49 -0.14 -14.40
C MET A 154 -14.18 -0.59 -15.68
N LEU A 155 -13.87 -1.81 -16.13
CA LEU A 155 -14.38 -2.40 -17.36
C LEU A 155 -15.26 -3.62 -17.09
N TRP A 156 -16.56 -3.53 -17.41
CA TRP A 156 -17.48 -4.68 -17.57
C TRP A 156 -17.91 -4.87 -19.04
N GLY A 157 -17.91 -3.79 -19.81
CA GLY A 157 -18.36 -3.74 -21.20
C GLY A 157 -17.28 -4.12 -22.22
N THR A 158 -17.33 -3.51 -23.41
CA THR A 158 -16.43 -3.80 -24.53
C THR A 158 -15.63 -2.56 -24.96
N ILE A 159 -14.31 -2.72 -25.04
CA ILE A 159 -13.40 -1.83 -25.76
C ILE A 159 -12.99 -2.55 -27.06
N GLU A 160 -13.28 -1.94 -28.21
CA GLU A 160 -13.05 -2.58 -29.52
C GLU A 160 -12.54 -1.60 -30.58
N ASN A 161 -11.47 -1.94 -31.30
CA ASN A 161 -10.86 -1.04 -32.29
C ASN A 161 -10.47 0.32 -31.67
N VAL A 162 -9.81 0.27 -30.51
CA VAL A 162 -9.36 1.46 -29.78
C VAL A 162 -7.85 1.43 -29.56
N TYR A 163 -7.20 2.59 -29.66
CA TYR A 163 -5.84 2.73 -29.15
C TYR A 163 -5.60 3.97 -28.32
N THR A 164 -4.59 3.89 -27.45
CA THR A 164 -4.15 4.96 -26.56
C THR A 164 -2.67 5.28 -26.73
N THR A 165 -2.31 6.55 -26.56
CA THR A 165 -0.93 7.07 -26.42
C THR A 165 -0.95 8.15 -25.35
N GLY A 166 0.20 8.45 -24.74
CA GLY A 166 0.30 9.44 -23.65
C GLY A 166 0.69 8.78 -22.33
N SER A 167 0.11 9.20 -21.21
CA SER A 167 0.45 8.74 -19.86
C SER A 167 -0.78 8.30 -19.06
N VAL A 168 -0.65 7.21 -18.29
CA VAL A 168 -1.67 6.75 -17.35
C VAL A 168 -1.00 6.45 -16.02
N VAL A 169 -1.39 7.19 -14.98
CA VAL A 169 -0.76 7.17 -13.65
C VAL A 169 -1.78 6.78 -12.59
N ALA A 170 -1.43 5.85 -11.71
CA ALA A 170 -2.17 5.58 -10.48
C ALA A 170 -1.26 5.50 -9.25
N SER A 171 -1.79 5.81 -8.08
CA SER A 171 -1.09 5.68 -6.80
C SER A 171 -1.52 4.48 -5.95
N ASP A 172 -2.52 3.70 -6.36
CA ASP A 172 -3.04 2.57 -5.58
C ASP A 172 -3.84 1.55 -6.45
N HIS A 173 -4.04 0.32 -5.96
CA HIS A 173 -4.75 -0.80 -6.58
C HIS A 173 -4.29 -1.28 -7.97
N SER A 174 -4.57 -0.55 -9.05
CA SER A 174 -4.30 -1.03 -10.41
C SER A 174 -4.33 0.07 -11.47
N VAL A 175 -3.38 -0.01 -12.41
CA VAL A 175 -3.34 0.89 -13.58
C VAL A 175 -3.16 0.12 -14.89
N GLY A 176 -3.88 0.55 -15.93
CA GLY A 176 -3.66 -0.01 -17.26
C GLY A 176 -3.85 0.96 -18.42
N GLY A 177 -3.12 0.71 -19.49
CA GLY A 177 -3.08 1.62 -20.64
C GLY A 177 -4.38 1.69 -21.45
N LEU A 178 -5.33 0.77 -21.25
CA LEU A 178 -6.72 0.89 -21.69
C LEU A 178 -7.69 0.89 -20.50
N ALA A 179 -7.56 -0.10 -19.61
CA ALA A 179 -8.44 -0.26 -18.45
C ALA A 179 -7.66 -0.46 -17.14
N GLY A 180 -8.11 0.16 -16.05
CA GLY A 180 -7.49 -0.05 -14.74
C GLY A 180 -7.80 -1.45 -14.19
N ARG A 181 -9.09 -1.76 -14.06
CA ARG A 181 -9.57 -3.02 -13.47
C ARG A 181 -10.75 -3.60 -14.22
N ILE A 182 -10.79 -4.93 -14.36
CA ILE A 182 -11.96 -5.70 -14.74
C ILE A 182 -12.50 -6.38 -13.47
N PRO A 183 -13.62 -5.92 -12.89
CA PRO A 183 -14.11 -6.41 -11.60
C PRO A 183 -14.79 -7.78 -11.67
N GLU A 184 -14.80 -8.51 -10.57
CA GLU A 184 -15.65 -9.69 -10.39
C GLU A 184 -17.15 -9.33 -10.41
N ASP A 185 -18.01 -10.32 -10.62
CA ASP A 185 -19.46 -10.11 -10.72
C ASP A 185 -20.12 -9.58 -9.44
N THR A 186 -19.50 -9.90 -8.30
CA THR A 186 -19.99 -9.61 -6.94
C THR A 186 -19.42 -8.34 -6.33
N SER A 187 -18.63 -7.55 -7.06
CA SER A 187 -17.99 -6.37 -6.47
C SER A 187 -19.03 -5.33 -6.04
N GLY A 188 -19.22 -5.16 -4.73
CA GLY A 188 -20.13 -4.17 -4.12
C GLY A 188 -21.53 -4.72 -3.80
N THR A 189 -22.57 -3.90 -4.01
CA THR A 189 -23.97 -4.24 -3.70
C THR A 189 -24.76 -4.78 -4.90
N ILE A 190 -24.06 -5.16 -5.98
CA ILE A 190 -24.69 -5.58 -7.24
C ILE A 190 -24.99 -7.09 -7.16
N PRO A 191 -26.26 -7.51 -7.34
CA PRO A 191 -26.61 -8.94 -7.38
C PRO A 191 -25.87 -9.66 -8.51
N GLU A 192 -25.54 -10.94 -8.29
CA GLU A 192 -25.02 -11.79 -9.36
C GLU A 192 -25.96 -11.78 -10.57
N PRO A 193 -25.47 -11.50 -11.78
CA PRO A 193 -26.28 -11.45 -12.98
C PRO A 193 -26.68 -12.87 -13.42
N ASP A 194 -27.79 -13.01 -14.16
CA ASP A 194 -28.06 -14.26 -14.90
C ASP A 194 -26.91 -14.48 -15.89
N PRO A 195 -26.20 -15.63 -15.86
CA PRO A 195 -25.09 -15.89 -16.78
C PRO A 195 -25.43 -15.72 -18.27
N ALA A 196 -26.70 -15.86 -18.66
CA ALA A 196 -27.15 -15.67 -20.04
C ALA A 196 -27.29 -14.19 -20.46
N GLU A 197 -27.44 -13.29 -19.49
CA GLU A 197 -27.65 -11.84 -19.70
C GLU A 197 -26.47 -11.00 -19.20
N ALA A 198 -25.53 -11.64 -18.49
CA ALA A 198 -24.40 -10.98 -17.88
C ALA A 198 -23.45 -10.36 -18.91
N ALA A 199 -22.92 -9.19 -18.57
CA ALA A 199 -21.91 -8.54 -19.39
C ALA A 199 -20.62 -9.39 -19.45
N VAL A 200 -19.96 -9.30 -20.60
CA VAL A 200 -18.70 -9.96 -20.91
C VAL A 200 -17.63 -8.88 -21.08
N PRO A 201 -16.76 -8.66 -20.07
CA PRO A 201 -15.69 -7.69 -20.16
C PRO A 201 -14.75 -8.07 -21.30
N THR A 202 -14.66 -7.20 -22.30
CA THR A 202 -13.97 -7.51 -23.55
C THR A 202 -13.02 -6.40 -23.95
N ILE A 203 -11.78 -6.75 -24.25
CA ILE A 203 -10.87 -5.91 -25.04
C ILE A 203 -10.52 -6.69 -26.31
N ARG A 204 -10.83 -6.12 -27.46
CA ARG A 204 -10.58 -6.77 -28.76
C ARG A 204 -9.99 -5.78 -29.76
N ASN A 205 -9.07 -6.24 -30.60
CA ASN A 205 -8.53 -5.46 -31.70
C ASN A 205 -8.09 -4.06 -31.23
N SER A 206 -7.38 -4.00 -30.12
CA SER A 206 -7.07 -2.73 -29.45
C SER A 206 -5.62 -2.72 -28.99
N TYR A 207 -5.04 -1.54 -28.82
CA TYR A 207 -3.66 -1.46 -28.37
C TYR A 207 -3.34 -0.23 -27.54
N SER A 208 -2.27 -0.30 -26.77
CA SER A 208 -1.79 0.83 -25.96
C SER A 208 -0.32 1.08 -26.18
N LEU A 209 0.01 2.33 -26.47
CA LEU A 209 1.37 2.88 -26.48
C LEU A 209 1.57 3.85 -25.32
N ALA A 210 0.59 3.95 -24.41
CA ALA A 210 0.68 4.84 -23.27
C ALA A 210 1.75 4.35 -22.29
N HIS A 211 2.45 5.30 -21.69
CA HIS A 211 3.30 5.07 -20.53
C HIS A 211 2.41 4.78 -19.33
N VAL A 212 2.51 3.57 -18.78
CA VAL A 212 1.78 3.18 -17.57
C VAL A 212 2.69 3.37 -16.37
N GLN A 213 2.26 4.17 -15.40
CA GLN A 213 3.05 4.52 -14.22
C GLN A 213 2.30 4.25 -12.92
N GLU A 214 3.02 3.63 -12.01
CA GLU A 214 2.71 3.47 -10.60
C GLU A 214 3.50 4.52 -9.82
N VAL A 215 2.87 5.22 -8.87
CA VAL A 215 3.52 6.29 -8.08
C VAL A 215 3.22 6.24 -6.57
N GLY A 216 2.76 5.09 -6.07
CA GLY A 216 2.36 4.81 -4.69
C GLY A 216 2.38 3.30 -4.37
N GLU A 217 1.20 2.68 -4.23
CA GLU A 217 1.01 1.25 -3.91
C GLU A 217 0.12 0.51 -4.90
N ALA A 218 0.03 0.92 -6.16
CA ALA A 218 -0.79 0.13 -7.06
C ALA A 218 -0.23 -1.29 -7.20
N ASP A 219 -1.04 -2.27 -6.85
CA ASP A 219 -0.65 -3.68 -6.76
C ASP A 219 -0.43 -4.37 -8.11
N SER A 220 -0.83 -3.73 -9.21
CA SER A 220 -0.88 -4.38 -10.53
C SER A 220 -0.90 -3.38 -11.68
N GLN A 221 0.04 -3.55 -12.60
CA GLN A 221 0.22 -2.69 -13.76
C GLN A 221 0.21 -3.52 -15.04
N GLY A 222 -0.57 -3.10 -16.03
CA GLY A 222 -0.56 -3.75 -17.35
C GLY A 222 -0.66 -2.78 -18.50
N GLY A 223 0.08 -3.03 -19.58
CA GLY A 223 0.04 -2.15 -20.75
C GLY A 223 -1.36 -2.03 -21.37
N LEU A 224 -2.21 -3.06 -21.25
CA LEU A 224 -3.64 -3.01 -21.56
C LEU A 224 -4.50 -2.90 -20.30
N VAL A 225 -4.32 -3.82 -19.34
CA VAL A 225 -5.18 -3.96 -18.15
C VAL A 225 -4.36 -4.11 -16.89
N GLY A 226 -4.62 -3.29 -15.86
CA GLY A 226 -3.97 -3.46 -14.56
C GLY A 226 -4.32 -4.80 -13.90
N ARG A 227 -5.60 -4.99 -13.56
CA ARG A 227 -6.09 -6.21 -12.88
C ARG A 227 -7.37 -6.77 -13.50
N ALA A 228 -7.42 -8.07 -13.73
CA ALA A 228 -8.59 -8.77 -14.24
C ALA A 228 -9.08 -9.87 -13.29
N LEU A 229 -10.32 -9.73 -12.80
CA LEU A 229 -10.94 -10.60 -11.80
C LEU A 229 -12.15 -11.37 -12.35
N ASN A 230 -12.73 -10.93 -13.46
CA ASN A 230 -13.95 -11.52 -13.96
C ASN A 230 -13.67 -12.83 -14.73
N PRO A 231 -14.32 -13.96 -14.41
CA PRO A 231 -14.10 -15.21 -15.13
C PRO A 231 -14.60 -15.18 -16.58
N ARG A 232 -15.47 -14.24 -16.95
CA ARG A 232 -15.92 -14.04 -18.34
C ARG A 232 -15.00 -13.11 -19.15
N THR A 233 -13.91 -12.60 -18.57
CA THR A 233 -13.01 -11.67 -19.25
C THR A 233 -12.46 -12.29 -20.54
N VAL A 234 -12.48 -11.50 -21.62
CA VAL A 234 -11.81 -11.84 -22.89
C VAL A 234 -10.94 -10.66 -23.33
N ILE A 235 -9.62 -10.85 -23.33
CA ILE A 235 -8.66 -9.91 -23.91
C ILE A 235 -8.01 -10.60 -25.09
N GLU A 236 -8.26 -10.11 -26.31
CA GLU A 236 -7.79 -10.80 -27.52
C GLU A 236 -7.40 -9.88 -28.67
N ASN A 237 -6.58 -10.41 -29.57
CA ASN A 237 -6.16 -9.76 -30.81
C ASN A 237 -5.63 -8.33 -30.56
N SER A 238 -4.84 -8.16 -29.52
CA SER A 238 -4.49 -6.85 -28.98
C SER A 238 -2.99 -6.79 -28.67
N PHE A 239 -2.42 -5.60 -28.57
CA PHE A 239 -1.01 -5.47 -28.23
C PHE A 239 -0.72 -4.25 -27.35
N ALA A 240 0.38 -4.29 -26.60
CA ALA A 240 0.88 -3.11 -25.89
C ALA A 240 2.35 -2.90 -26.23
N ALA A 241 2.75 -1.64 -26.38
CA ALA A 241 4.12 -1.26 -26.70
C ALA A 241 4.60 0.04 -26.02
N GLY A 242 3.85 0.56 -25.06
CA GLY A 242 4.30 1.65 -24.19
C GLY A 242 5.18 1.14 -23.03
N PRO A 243 6.05 1.99 -22.45
CA PRO A 243 6.81 1.63 -21.25
C PRO A 243 5.90 1.43 -20.03
N ILE A 244 6.31 0.57 -19.10
CA ILE A 244 5.58 0.31 -17.86
C ILE A 244 6.51 0.42 -16.66
N ASP A 245 6.15 1.30 -15.73
CA ASP A 245 6.78 1.42 -14.42
C ASP A 245 5.76 1.04 -13.36
N GLY A 246 5.95 -0.15 -12.79
CA GLY A 246 5.07 -0.70 -11.77
C GLY A 246 5.79 -0.95 -10.45
N TYR A 247 5.04 -1.53 -9.51
CA TYR A 247 5.55 -1.92 -8.20
C TYR A 247 5.41 -3.44 -8.01
N ASN A 248 4.17 -3.94 -8.07
CA ASN A 248 3.83 -5.34 -7.87
C ASN A 248 3.00 -5.88 -9.05
N ARG A 249 3.13 -7.17 -9.39
CA ARG A 249 2.37 -7.88 -10.45
C ARG A 249 2.30 -7.05 -11.74
N VAL A 250 3.46 -6.82 -12.34
CA VAL A 250 3.62 -5.96 -13.52
C VAL A 250 3.76 -6.82 -14.77
N GLY A 251 2.96 -6.54 -15.81
CA GLY A 251 3.01 -7.26 -17.07
C GLY A 251 2.88 -6.37 -18.29
N GLY A 252 3.56 -6.70 -19.40
CA GLY A 252 3.47 -5.95 -20.65
C GLY A 252 2.04 -5.77 -21.17
N LEU A 253 1.18 -6.79 -21.02
CA LEU A 253 -0.23 -6.76 -21.41
C LEU A 253 -1.16 -6.61 -20.21
N VAL A 254 -1.03 -7.50 -19.22
CA VAL A 254 -1.92 -7.59 -18.05
C VAL A 254 -1.09 -7.71 -16.77
N GLY A 255 -1.37 -6.89 -15.77
CA GLY A 255 -0.67 -6.98 -14.49
C GLY A 255 -1.03 -8.25 -13.71
N ASP A 256 -2.28 -8.35 -13.27
CA ASP A 256 -2.79 -9.49 -12.48
C ASP A 256 -4.03 -10.11 -13.15
N LEU A 257 -3.87 -11.26 -13.81
CA LEU A 257 -4.96 -12.03 -14.43
C LEU A 257 -5.42 -13.13 -13.47
N ARG A 258 -6.40 -12.81 -12.62
CA ARG A 258 -6.95 -13.79 -11.67
C ARG A 258 -7.95 -14.73 -12.32
N ALA A 259 -8.74 -14.24 -13.27
CA ALA A 259 -9.70 -15.05 -13.99
C ALA A 259 -9.92 -14.57 -15.43
N GLY A 260 -10.38 -15.47 -16.30
CA GLY A 260 -10.70 -15.21 -17.70
C GLY A 260 -9.55 -15.53 -18.67
N VAL A 261 -9.62 -14.99 -19.88
CA VAL A 261 -8.71 -15.38 -20.98
C VAL A 261 -8.01 -14.17 -21.57
N LEU A 262 -6.67 -14.20 -21.59
CA LEU A 262 -5.81 -13.39 -22.42
C LEU A 262 -5.32 -14.25 -23.59
N ARG A 263 -5.56 -13.83 -24.84
CA ARG A 263 -5.09 -14.63 -25.98
C ARG A 263 -4.72 -13.86 -27.22
N ASN A 264 -3.96 -14.50 -28.13
CA ASN A 264 -3.66 -13.99 -29.46
C ASN A 264 -3.11 -12.55 -29.44
N SER A 265 -2.29 -12.23 -28.44
CA SER A 265 -1.92 -10.86 -28.09
C SER A 265 -0.42 -10.71 -27.94
N VAL A 266 0.07 -9.49 -28.10
CA VAL A 266 1.51 -9.21 -28.21
C VAL A 266 1.98 -8.18 -27.20
N ALA A 267 2.92 -8.56 -26.34
CA ALA A 267 3.66 -7.66 -25.48
C ALA A 267 4.92 -7.18 -26.20
N ALA A 268 4.94 -5.94 -26.67
CA ALA A 268 6.07 -5.32 -27.37
C ALA A 268 6.58 -4.06 -26.63
N ASN A 269 6.34 -4.00 -25.33
CA ASN A 269 6.82 -2.93 -24.45
C ASN A 269 8.35 -2.84 -24.50
N PRO A 270 8.93 -1.64 -24.51
CA PRO A 270 10.38 -1.49 -24.47
C PRO A 270 10.98 -1.85 -23.11
N ILE A 271 10.26 -1.53 -22.03
CA ILE A 271 10.64 -1.81 -20.65
C ILE A 271 9.40 -2.14 -19.82
N VAL A 272 9.56 -3.10 -18.91
CA VAL A 272 8.60 -3.47 -17.86
C VAL A 272 9.35 -3.58 -16.54
N SER A 273 9.21 -2.56 -15.69
CA SER A 273 9.93 -2.39 -14.41
C SER A 273 9.01 -2.56 -13.19
N GLY A 274 9.60 -2.95 -12.06
CA GLY A 274 8.97 -2.99 -10.74
C GLY A 274 9.75 -3.87 -9.76
N GLU A 275 9.20 -4.07 -8.56
CA GLU A 275 9.89 -4.74 -7.44
C GLU A 275 9.47 -6.21 -7.28
N SER A 276 8.17 -6.53 -7.43
CA SER A 276 7.64 -7.87 -7.15
C SER A 276 6.78 -8.42 -8.29
N SER A 277 7.02 -9.67 -8.70
CA SER A 277 6.27 -10.37 -9.75
C SER A 277 6.18 -9.59 -11.08
N VAL A 278 7.34 -9.14 -11.59
CA VAL A 278 7.46 -8.36 -12.83
C VAL A 278 7.87 -9.26 -13.99
N ASN A 279 7.06 -9.30 -15.05
CA ASN A 279 7.31 -10.16 -16.19
C ASN A 279 6.99 -9.49 -17.53
N SER A 280 7.59 -9.98 -18.61
CA SER A 280 7.45 -9.39 -19.95
C SER A 280 6.01 -9.28 -20.48
N ALA A 281 5.18 -10.32 -20.38
CA ALA A 281 3.82 -10.30 -20.94
C ALA A 281 2.71 -10.15 -19.89
N TYR A 282 2.80 -10.85 -18.77
CA TYR A 282 1.80 -10.79 -17.70
C TYR A 282 2.43 -10.93 -16.31
N GLY A 283 2.05 -10.10 -15.34
CA GLY A 283 2.69 -10.09 -14.02
C GLY A 283 2.37 -11.35 -13.21
N ARG A 284 1.09 -11.71 -13.11
CA ARG A 284 0.62 -12.96 -12.49
C ARG A 284 -0.61 -13.52 -13.20
N VAL A 285 -0.71 -14.85 -13.25
CA VAL A 285 -1.90 -15.59 -13.70
C VAL A 285 -2.29 -16.60 -12.61
N LEU A 286 -3.55 -16.58 -12.16
CA LEU A 286 -4.08 -17.57 -11.19
C LEU A 286 -4.78 -18.74 -11.91
N PRO A 287 -5.13 -19.85 -11.24
CA PRO A 287 -5.68 -21.06 -11.87
C PRO A 287 -6.96 -20.83 -12.69
N GLU A 288 -7.77 -19.83 -12.34
CA GLU A 288 -9.00 -19.46 -13.06
C GLU A 288 -8.73 -18.56 -14.28
N GLY A 289 -7.50 -18.10 -14.44
CA GLY A 289 -7.01 -17.31 -15.57
C GLY A 289 -6.22 -18.17 -16.57
N SER A 290 -6.18 -17.72 -17.83
CA SER A 290 -5.41 -18.39 -18.88
C SER A 290 -4.78 -17.39 -19.84
N ALA A 291 -3.54 -17.68 -20.26
CA ALA A 291 -2.81 -16.97 -21.29
C ALA A 291 -2.52 -17.92 -22.46
N GLU A 292 -3.06 -17.65 -23.65
CA GLU A 292 -3.01 -18.53 -24.82
C GLU A 292 -2.46 -17.79 -26.05
N ASN A 293 -1.43 -18.30 -26.73
CA ASN A 293 -0.84 -17.64 -27.91
C ASN A 293 -0.46 -16.17 -27.62
N VAL A 294 0.27 -15.95 -26.53
CA VAL A 294 0.76 -14.63 -26.14
C VAL A 294 2.22 -14.51 -26.55
N LEU A 295 2.52 -13.56 -27.45
CA LEU A 295 3.89 -13.27 -27.87
C LEU A 295 4.50 -12.17 -27.00
N ALA A 296 5.80 -12.24 -26.73
CA ALA A 296 6.56 -11.21 -26.03
C ALA A 296 7.83 -10.86 -26.79
N TRP A 297 8.09 -9.57 -27.01
CA TRP A 297 9.28 -9.11 -27.71
C TRP A 297 10.54 -9.55 -26.96
N ALA A 298 11.40 -10.31 -27.64
CA ALA A 298 12.59 -10.89 -27.02
C ALA A 298 13.63 -9.86 -26.58
N GLY A 299 13.55 -8.62 -27.09
CA GLY A 299 14.44 -7.51 -26.74
C GLY A 299 13.95 -6.63 -25.58
N MET A 300 12.79 -6.95 -25.00
CA MET A 300 12.20 -6.19 -23.88
C MET A 300 13.11 -6.22 -22.64
N VAL A 301 13.26 -5.07 -21.98
CA VAL A 301 13.91 -4.99 -20.67
C VAL A 301 12.89 -5.36 -19.58
N ALA A 302 13.03 -6.54 -18.97
CA ALA A 302 12.18 -6.99 -17.86
C ALA A 302 12.96 -7.91 -16.90
N PRO A 303 12.67 -7.90 -15.57
CA PRO A 303 13.31 -8.78 -14.59
C PRO A 303 13.09 -10.28 -14.83
N SER A 304 11.97 -10.66 -15.44
CA SER A 304 11.64 -12.04 -15.79
C SER A 304 10.85 -12.10 -17.10
N PHE A 305 10.96 -13.23 -17.80
CA PHE A 305 10.40 -13.40 -19.13
C PHE A 305 9.30 -14.46 -19.17
N ASN A 306 8.13 -14.10 -19.69
CA ASN A 306 7.03 -14.99 -20.03
C ASN A 306 6.33 -14.57 -21.34
N GLY A 307 5.55 -15.48 -21.92
CA GLY A 307 5.10 -15.39 -23.31
C GLY A 307 6.07 -16.04 -24.29
N GLU A 308 5.59 -16.31 -25.49
CA GLU A 308 6.42 -16.89 -26.56
C GLU A 308 7.32 -15.80 -27.16
N PRO A 309 8.65 -15.98 -27.18
CA PRO A 309 9.56 -14.94 -27.63
C PRO A 309 9.40 -14.67 -29.13
N VAL A 310 9.31 -13.39 -29.50
CA VAL A 310 9.23 -12.92 -30.88
C VAL A 310 10.31 -11.88 -31.18
N THR A 311 10.90 -11.93 -32.36
CA THR A 311 11.93 -10.99 -32.81
C THR A 311 11.33 -9.69 -33.36
N GLU A 312 12.14 -8.63 -33.44
CA GLU A 312 11.73 -7.37 -34.09
C GLU A 312 11.26 -7.59 -35.54
N ALA A 313 11.99 -8.40 -36.32
CA ALA A 313 11.62 -8.69 -37.71
C ALA A 313 10.28 -9.43 -37.82
N GLU A 314 9.95 -10.29 -36.86
CA GLU A 314 8.67 -10.98 -36.80
C GLU A 314 7.55 -10.02 -36.39
N LEU A 315 7.78 -9.09 -35.44
CA LEU A 315 6.82 -8.03 -35.09
C LEU A 315 6.51 -7.09 -36.27
N GLN A 316 7.39 -7.00 -37.25
CA GLN A 316 7.17 -6.22 -38.48
C GLN A 316 6.48 -7.02 -39.59
N SER A 317 6.14 -8.29 -39.35
CA SER A 317 5.58 -9.21 -40.34
C SER A 317 4.08 -9.45 -40.13
N GLU A 318 3.28 -9.25 -41.18
CA GLU A 318 1.84 -9.57 -41.20
C GLU A 318 1.57 -11.03 -40.80
N THR A 319 2.38 -11.96 -41.29
CA THR A 319 2.22 -13.40 -41.04
C THR A 319 2.30 -13.76 -39.55
N THR A 320 3.05 -13.01 -38.75
CA THR A 320 3.10 -13.19 -37.30
C THR A 320 1.72 -13.00 -36.69
N TYR A 321 1.03 -11.93 -37.06
CA TYR A 321 -0.30 -11.60 -36.55
C TYR A 321 -1.40 -12.48 -37.16
N GLU A 322 -1.31 -12.82 -38.45
CA GLU A 322 -2.22 -13.79 -39.08
C GLU A 322 -2.14 -15.16 -38.38
N SER A 323 -0.95 -15.57 -37.91
CA SER A 323 -0.77 -16.83 -37.17
C SER A 323 -1.45 -16.83 -35.80
N LEU A 324 -1.61 -15.64 -35.19
CA LEU A 324 -2.42 -15.43 -33.99
C LEU A 324 -3.93 -15.34 -34.31
N GLY A 325 -4.30 -15.28 -35.59
CA GLY A 325 -5.69 -15.18 -36.04
C GLY A 325 -6.21 -13.74 -36.17
N TRP A 326 -5.33 -12.75 -36.32
CA TRP A 326 -5.75 -11.37 -36.59
C TRP A 326 -6.29 -11.22 -38.01
N ASP A 327 -7.35 -10.42 -38.17
CA ASP A 327 -8.00 -10.17 -39.45
C ASP A 327 -7.45 -8.89 -40.11
N PHE A 328 -6.59 -9.06 -41.12
CA PHE A 328 -6.06 -7.97 -41.92
C PHE A 328 -6.98 -7.57 -43.09
N GLU A 329 -8.12 -8.23 -43.31
CA GLU A 329 -9.12 -7.80 -44.29
C GLU A 329 -10.07 -6.74 -43.69
N THR A 330 -10.42 -6.87 -42.41
CA THR A 330 -11.42 -5.99 -41.77
C THR A 330 -10.90 -5.07 -40.68
N ASP A 331 -9.99 -5.55 -39.82
CA ASP A 331 -9.69 -4.88 -38.54
C ASP A 331 -8.30 -4.23 -38.55
N TRP A 332 -7.32 -4.93 -39.13
CA TRP A 332 -5.91 -4.53 -39.13
C TRP A 332 -5.39 -4.26 -40.54
N GLU A 333 -4.38 -3.41 -40.65
CA GLU A 333 -3.57 -3.22 -41.85
C GLU A 333 -2.10 -3.08 -41.46
N LEU A 334 -1.18 -3.36 -42.39
CA LEU A 334 0.20 -2.92 -42.23
C LEU A 334 0.36 -1.47 -42.68
N GLN A 335 0.80 -0.60 -41.77
CA GLN A 335 1.35 0.70 -42.11
C GLN A 335 2.87 0.62 -42.20
N SER A 336 3.50 1.63 -42.80
CA SER A 336 4.95 1.73 -42.92
C SER A 336 5.45 3.03 -42.30
N ALA A 337 6.61 2.96 -41.66
CA ALA A 337 7.31 4.11 -41.10
C ALA A 337 8.79 4.03 -41.49
N THR A 338 9.45 5.19 -41.54
CA THR A 338 10.90 5.24 -41.68
C THR A 338 11.51 5.38 -40.28
N VAL A 339 12.24 4.36 -39.83
CA VAL A 339 12.98 4.35 -38.55
C VAL A 339 14.45 4.16 -38.86
N ASP A 340 15.29 5.08 -38.38
CA ASP A 340 16.74 5.12 -38.65
C ASP A 340 17.13 4.99 -40.14
N GLY A 341 16.27 5.52 -41.03
CA GLY A 341 16.48 5.47 -42.47
C GLY A 341 16.13 4.13 -43.14
N ALA A 342 15.59 3.17 -42.40
CA ALA A 342 15.00 1.95 -42.90
C ALA A 342 13.47 2.03 -42.92
N GLU A 343 12.84 1.48 -43.96
CA GLU A 343 11.40 1.29 -43.98
C GLU A 343 11.04 0.05 -43.16
N VAL A 344 10.17 0.24 -42.17
CA VAL A 344 9.64 -0.82 -41.30
C VAL A 344 8.13 -0.85 -41.42
N SER A 345 7.54 -2.03 -41.26
CA SER A 345 6.08 -2.22 -41.26
C SER A 345 5.57 -2.56 -39.86
N TYR A 346 4.32 -2.22 -39.57
CA TYR A 346 3.71 -2.45 -38.26
C TYR A 346 2.19 -2.59 -38.37
N PRO A 347 1.54 -3.36 -37.47
CA PRO A 347 0.10 -3.46 -37.44
C PRO A 347 -0.53 -2.14 -36.98
N ALA A 348 -1.56 -1.71 -37.70
CA ALA A 348 -2.34 -0.52 -37.41
C ALA A 348 -3.83 -0.83 -37.60
N LEU A 349 -4.70 -0.18 -36.82
CA LEU A 349 -6.14 -0.39 -36.94
C LEU A 349 -6.68 0.25 -38.23
N ARG A 350 -7.47 -0.49 -39.00
CA ARG A 350 -8.11 0.07 -40.21
C ARG A 350 -9.10 1.18 -39.85
N GLY A 351 -9.30 2.09 -40.80
CA GLY A 351 -10.29 3.17 -40.69
C GLY A 351 -9.78 4.41 -39.94
N LEU A 352 -8.90 4.24 -38.95
CA LEU A 352 -8.18 5.35 -38.34
C LEU A 352 -7.09 5.85 -39.31
N GLY A 353 -6.80 7.16 -39.30
CA GLY A 353 -5.74 7.75 -40.13
C GLY A 353 -4.34 7.20 -39.79
N HIS A 354 -3.28 7.88 -40.26
CA HIS A 354 -1.92 7.47 -39.94
C HIS A 354 -1.72 7.32 -38.41
N GLN A 355 -1.19 6.17 -38.01
CA GLN A 355 -0.95 5.78 -36.62
C GLN A 355 0.54 5.87 -36.30
N PRO A 356 0.92 6.27 -35.08
CA PRO A 356 2.32 6.30 -34.68
C PRO A 356 2.94 4.91 -34.80
N TYR A 357 4.22 4.86 -35.18
CA TYR A 357 4.97 3.61 -35.15
C TYR A 357 5.00 3.09 -33.70
N PRO A 358 4.49 1.88 -33.43
CA PRO A 358 4.25 1.43 -32.06
C PRO A 358 5.51 0.92 -31.36
N PHE A 359 6.53 0.53 -32.13
CA PHE A 359 7.66 -0.19 -31.57
C PHE A 359 8.83 0.75 -31.31
N ASP A 360 8.89 1.26 -30.10
CA ASP A 360 10.04 2.03 -29.66
C ASP A 360 11.15 1.11 -29.15
N PHE A 361 11.78 0.35 -30.05
CA PHE A 361 12.83 -0.58 -29.64
C PHE A 361 14.04 0.18 -29.09
N THR A 362 14.46 1.27 -29.75
CA THR A 362 15.76 1.91 -29.52
C THR A 362 15.77 2.96 -28.42
N SER A 363 14.64 3.60 -28.09
CA SER A 363 14.68 4.71 -27.11
C SER A 363 14.95 4.21 -25.70
N PHE A 364 14.78 2.92 -25.41
CA PHE A 364 15.18 2.32 -24.15
C PHE A 364 16.16 1.17 -24.32
N SER A 365 16.20 0.50 -25.48
CA SER A 365 17.20 -0.54 -25.76
C SER A 365 18.56 0.08 -26.05
N SER A 366 19.38 0.16 -25.02
CA SER A 366 20.80 0.40 -25.18
C SER A 366 21.53 -0.56 -24.23
N PRO A 367 22.66 -1.14 -24.64
CA PRO A 367 23.51 -1.85 -23.70
C PRO A 367 24.13 -0.91 -22.66
N VAL A 368 24.00 0.41 -22.87
CA VAL A 368 24.46 1.47 -21.97
C VAL A 368 23.41 1.75 -20.89
N GLU A 369 23.71 1.33 -19.67
CA GLU A 369 22.90 1.56 -18.47
C GLU A 369 23.54 2.61 -17.56
N PHE A 370 22.74 3.32 -16.78
CA PHE A 370 23.20 4.31 -15.80
C PHE A 370 22.08 4.63 -14.79
N THR A 371 22.46 5.19 -13.64
CA THR A 371 21.53 5.66 -12.61
C THR A 371 21.38 7.17 -12.68
N ILE A 372 20.19 7.69 -12.38
CA ILE A 372 19.93 9.13 -12.21
C ILE A 372 19.69 9.37 -10.72
N ALA A 373 20.40 10.32 -10.13
CA ALA A 373 20.30 10.59 -8.69
C ALA A 373 20.38 12.09 -8.38
N ALA A 374 19.71 12.50 -7.30
CA ALA A 374 19.95 13.80 -6.70
C ALA A 374 21.22 13.75 -5.84
N THR A 375 22.25 14.49 -6.25
CA THR A 375 23.52 14.62 -5.50
C THR A 375 23.46 15.71 -4.44
N LYS A 376 22.49 16.61 -4.54
CA LYS A 376 22.16 17.61 -3.52
C LYS A 376 20.71 18.06 -3.66
N THR A 377 19.99 18.08 -2.55
CA THR A 377 18.60 18.52 -2.47
C THR A 377 18.48 19.77 -1.59
N THR A 378 17.65 20.73 -1.99
CA THR A 378 17.19 21.86 -1.17
C THR A 378 15.70 22.06 -1.38
N ASP A 379 15.08 22.92 -0.57
CA ASP A 379 13.64 23.19 -0.62
C ASP A 379 13.19 23.83 -1.94
N SER A 380 14.13 24.31 -2.78
CA SER A 380 13.78 24.96 -4.05
C SER A 380 14.69 24.58 -5.21
N ALA A 381 15.56 23.59 -5.02
CA ALA A 381 16.48 23.15 -6.04
C ALA A 381 16.90 21.68 -5.90
N LEU A 382 17.16 21.06 -7.05
CA LEU A 382 17.74 19.73 -7.17
C LEU A 382 19.03 19.80 -7.98
N THR A 383 20.10 19.20 -7.46
CA THR A 383 21.31 18.92 -8.24
C THR A 383 21.28 17.47 -8.67
N VAL A 384 21.01 17.23 -9.95
CA VAL A 384 20.79 15.90 -10.53
C VAL A 384 22.01 15.48 -11.34
N ASP A 385 22.47 14.25 -11.16
CA ASP A 385 23.60 13.69 -11.91
C ASP A 385 23.30 12.26 -12.36
N VAL A 386 24.15 11.75 -13.25
CA VAL A 386 24.15 10.36 -13.69
C VAL A 386 25.37 9.61 -13.16
N SER A 387 25.17 8.39 -12.67
CA SER A 387 26.24 7.54 -12.13
C SER A 387 26.16 6.11 -12.69
N ASP A 388 27.13 5.27 -12.30
CA ASP A 388 27.13 3.83 -12.56
C ASP A 388 26.94 3.46 -14.03
N VAL A 389 27.56 4.26 -14.91
CA VAL A 389 27.49 4.06 -16.34
C VAL A 389 28.17 2.74 -16.70
N THR A 390 27.42 1.80 -17.25
CA THR A 390 27.93 0.52 -17.76
C THR A 390 27.57 0.34 -19.22
N ASN A 391 28.27 -0.54 -19.91
CA ASN A 391 27.95 -1.01 -21.25
C ASN A 391 28.11 -2.53 -21.29
N GLU A 392 27.06 -3.25 -21.65
CA GLU A 392 27.01 -4.73 -21.60
C GLU A 392 27.41 -5.29 -20.21
N GLY A 393 27.03 -4.58 -19.14
CA GLY A 393 27.34 -4.96 -17.75
C GLY A 393 28.79 -4.69 -17.31
N ALA A 394 29.63 -4.09 -18.15
CA ALA A 394 30.98 -3.66 -17.79
C ALA A 394 31.03 -2.13 -17.53
N PRO A 395 31.84 -1.64 -16.59
CA PRO A 395 31.99 -0.20 -16.38
C PRO A 395 32.38 0.54 -17.66
N ALA A 396 31.65 1.61 -17.98
CA ALA A 396 31.85 2.45 -19.14
C ALA A 396 32.01 3.91 -18.73
N ARG A 397 32.44 4.76 -19.66
CA ARG A 397 32.68 6.18 -19.39
C ARG A 397 31.79 7.06 -20.26
N ALA A 398 30.84 7.74 -19.63
CA ALA A 398 30.11 8.84 -20.27
C ALA A 398 31.00 10.08 -20.43
N THR A 399 30.86 10.77 -21.56
CA THR A 399 31.45 12.09 -21.82
C THR A 399 30.42 13.20 -21.81
N GLU A 400 29.18 12.91 -22.20
CA GLU A 400 28.08 13.87 -22.23
C GLU A 400 26.80 13.27 -21.62
N VAL A 401 25.95 14.12 -21.07
CA VAL A 401 24.65 13.78 -20.52
C VAL A 401 23.62 14.86 -20.90
N ALA A 402 22.40 14.45 -21.20
CA ALA A 402 21.25 15.33 -21.27
C ALA A 402 20.31 14.95 -20.11
N ILE A 403 19.96 15.89 -19.23
CA ILE A 403 19.01 15.68 -18.13
C ILE A 403 17.87 16.68 -18.30
N VAL A 404 16.63 16.21 -18.24
CA VAL A 404 15.42 17.00 -18.48
C VAL A 404 14.41 16.74 -17.37
N GLN A 405 13.99 17.78 -16.67
CA GLN A 405 12.85 17.71 -15.76
C GLN A 405 11.56 17.76 -16.61
N SER A 406 10.77 16.70 -16.60
CA SER A 406 9.50 16.63 -17.32
C SER A 406 8.62 15.52 -16.77
N GLU A 407 7.31 15.76 -16.69
CA GLU A 407 6.32 14.78 -16.24
C GLU A 407 6.12 13.62 -17.24
N ALA A 408 6.46 13.84 -18.52
CA ALA A 408 6.41 12.84 -19.58
C ALA A 408 7.78 12.69 -20.26
N MET A 409 7.99 11.55 -20.94
CA MET A 409 9.23 11.29 -21.67
C MET A 409 9.48 12.38 -22.74
N PRO A 410 10.62 13.10 -22.69
CA PRO A 410 10.97 14.09 -23.71
C PRO A 410 11.30 13.41 -25.04
N GLY A 411 10.99 14.07 -26.16
CA GLY A 411 11.52 13.67 -27.46
C GLY A 411 13.01 14.01 -27.62
N ASP A 412 13.68 13.32 -28.55
CA ASP A 412 15.11 13.54 -28.83
C ASP A 412 15.43 14.89 -29.53
N ALA A 413 14.42 15.52 -30.13
CA ALA A 413 14.58 16.76 -30.87
C ALA A 413 14.89 17.95 -29.93
N GLY A 414 16.10 18.48 -30.03
CA GLY A 414 16.51 19.67 -29.27
C GLY A 414 17.15 19.36 -27.91
N LEU A 415 17.58 18.11 -27.68
CA LEU A 415 18.32 17.75 -26.47
C LEU A 415 19.59 18.59 -26.27
N ASN A 416 19.70 19.17 -25.08
CA ASN A 416 20.86 19.93 -24.67
C ASN A 416 21.89 19.02 -24.00
N TRP A 417 22.76 18.42 -24.81
CA TRP A 417 23.90 17.64 -24.33
C TRP A 417 24.90 18.55 -23.59
N GLN A 418 25.23 18.18 -22.37
CA GLN A 418 26.22 18.84 -21.52
C GLN A 418 27.36 17.85 -21.22
N PRO A 419 28.58 18.31 -20.92
CA PRO A 419 29.61 17.43 -20.36
C PRO A 419 29.08 16.70 -19.12
N VAL A 420 29.47 15.43 -18.94
CA VAL A 420 29.01 14.62 -17.80
C VAL A 420 29.31 15.33 -16.48
N GLY A 421 28.32 15.31 -15.58
CA GLY A 421 28.39 15.92 -14.26
C GLY A 421 27.05 16.53 -13.82
N PRO A 422 27.00 16.98 -12.56
CA PRO A 422 25.76 17.40 -11.91
C PRO A 422 25.16 18.65 -12.55
N GLN A 423 23.85 18.65 -12.74
CA GLN A 423 23.04 19.75 -13.27
C GLN A 423 22.08 20.27 -12.21
N VAL A 424 21.99 21.59 -12.07
CA VAL A 424 21.13 22.24 -11.07
C VAL A 424 19.81 22.67 -11.71
N PHE A 425 18.71 22.29 -11.08
CA PHE A 425 17.35 22.68 -11.41
C PHE A 425 16.80 23.49 -10.23
N ASP A 426 16.59 24.79 -10.43
CA ASP A 426 16.15 25.76 -9.41
C ASP A 426 14.68 26.17 -9.62
N GLY A 427 14.11 26.85 -8.61
CA GLY A 427 12.74 27.39 -8.68
C GLY A 427 11.67 26.31 -8.53
N LEU A 428 12.06 25.18 -7.94
CA LEU A 428 11.20 24.07 -7.62
C LEU A 428 10.44 24.38 -6.32
N GLU A 429 9.26 23.79 -6.15
CA GLU A 429 8.47 23.89 -4.94
C GLU A 429 9.04 22.95 -3.86
N PRO A 430 9.00 23.31 -2.56
CA PRO A 430 9.42 22.42 -1.48
C PRO A 430 8.60 21.13 -1.43
N ALA A 431 9.20 20.06 -0.92
CA ALA A 431 8.53 18.76 -0.74
C ALA A 431 7.88 18.21 -2.03
N THR A 432 8.31 18.65 -3.21
CA THR A 432 7.63 18.35 -4.47
C THR A 432 8.43 17.33 -5.28
N LYS A 433 7.75 16.28 -5.73
CA LYS A 433 8.31 15.27 -6.64
C LYS A 433 8.43 15.85 -8.05
N TYR A 434 9.58 15.66 -8.66
CA TYR A 434 9.85 15.99 -10.06
C TYR A 434 10.43 14.78 -10.78
N THR A 435 9.92 14.50 -11.97
CA THR A 435 10.46 13.44 -12.83
C THR A 435 11.61 13.99 -13.66
N PHE A 436 12.77 13.31 -13.61
CA PHE A 436 13.93 13.63 -14.42
C PHE A 436 14.23 12.52 -15.39
N TRP A 437 14.34 12.87 -16.66
CA TRP A 437 14.73 11.99 -17.75
C TRP A 437 16.17 12.28 -18.12
N ALA A 438 16.96 11.26 -18.45
CA ALA A 438 18.30 11.46 -18.95
C ALA A 438 18.71 10.49 -20.05
N LYS A 439 19.72 10.91 -20.81
CA LYS A 439 20.53 10.09 -21.74
C LYS A 439 22.00 10.39 -21.51
N VAL A 440 22.86 9.40 -21.72
CA VAL A 440 24.32 9.55 -21.69
C VAL A 440 24.93 9.22 -23.04
N ARG A 441 26.04 9.87 -23.38
CA ARG A 441 26.89 9.51 -24.52
C ARG A 441 28.25 9.08 -24.00
N LEU A 442 28.69 7.89 -24.37
CA LEU A 442 29.98 7.31 -24.00
C LEU A 442 31.15 7.95 -24.75
N ASP A 443 32.37 7.77 -24.24
CA ASP A 443 33.61 8.19 -24.91
C ASP A 443 33.86 7.46 -26.25
N THR A 444 33.19 6.34 -26.47
CA THR A 444 33.11 5.62 -27.74
C THR A 444 32.24 6.33 -28.78
N GLY A 445 31.40 7.28 -28.35
CA GLY A 445 30.38 7.96 -29.17
C GLY A 445 29.02 7.26 -29.16
N GLU A 446 28.87 6.13 -28.46
CA GLU A 446 27.61 5.41 -28.30
C GLU A 446 26.66 6.17 -27.34
N GLU A 447 25.38 6.24 -27.68
CA GLU A 447 24.35 6.89 -26.86
C GLU A 447 23.48 5.85 -26.16
N SER A 448 23.05 6.17 -24.93
CA SER A 448 22.09 5.38 -24.20
C SER A 448 20.67 5.59 -24.72
N GLY A 449 19.76 4.70 -24.33
CA GLY A 449 18.34 5.01 -24.29
C GLY A 449 18.03 6.04 -23.20
N TRP A 450 16.79 6.54 -23.20
CA TRP A 450 16.22 7.28 -22.09
C TRP A 450 16.16 6.39 -20.84
N ARG A 451 16.56 6.97 -19.73
CA ARG A 451 16.24 6.51 -18.37
C ARG A 451 15.57 7.67 -17.65
N PHE A 452 14.85 7.38 -16.59
CA PHE A 452 14.30 8.44 -15.75
C PHE A 452 14.37 8.05 -14.28
N ALA A 453 14.27 9.04 -13.42
CA ALA A 453 14.11 8.87 -11.98
C ALA A 453 13.17 9.95 -11.43
N PRO A 454 12.22 9.59 -10.56
CA PRO A 454 11.56 10.55 -9.70
C PRO A 454 12.55 11.05 -8.63
N LEU A 455 12.67 12.37 -8.48
CA LEU A 455 13.53 13.01 -7.48
C LEU A 455 12.75 14.11 -6.75
N TYR A 456 13.06 14.31 -5.47
CA TYR A 456 12.31 15.22 -4.60
C TYR A 456 13.16 16.41 -4.17
N THR A 457 12.57 17.60 -4.20
CA THR A 457 13.15 18.73 -3.45
C THR A 457 13.15 18.41 -1.96
N LYS A 458 14.12 18.99 -1.23
CA LYS A 458 14.19 18.81 0.22
C LYS A 458 12.90 19.38 0.86
N TYR A 459 12.46 18.79 1.97
CA TYR A 459 11.37 19.37 2.75
C TYR A 459 11.79 20.70 3.33
N ALA A 460 10.83 21.62 3.45
CA ALA A 460 10.98 22.74 4.35
C ALA A 460 11.27 22.18 5.75
N LEU A 461 12.53 22.26 6.18
CA LEU A 461 12.92 21.75 7.48
C LEU A 461 12.23 22.56 8.57
N SER A 462 11.63 21.86 9.52
CA SER A 462 11.13 22.49 10.73
C SER A 462 12.31 22.81 11.65
N ASP A 463 12.22 23.93 12.36
CA ASP A 463 13.10 24.26 13.48
C ASP A 463 12.43 23.95 14.83
N ASP A 464 11.37 23.14 14.84
CA ASP A 464 10.67 22.72 16.05
C ASP A 464 11.44 21.62 16.79
N PRO A 465 12.03 21.94 17.97
CA PRO A 465 12.86 21.00 18.70
C PRO A 465 12.05 20.10 19.65
N ALA A 466 10.71 20.18 19.62
CA ALA A 466 9.85 19.45 20.55
C ALA A 466 9.91 17.93 20.30
N PRO A 467 10.24 17.12 21.34
CA PRO A 467 10.11 15.67 21.23
C PRO A 467 8.66 15.23 21.03
N ALA A 468 8.42 14.38 20.03
CA ALA A 468 7.15 13.74 19.73
C ALA A 468 7.30 12.20 19.72
N HIS A 469 6.17 11.49 19.68
CA HIS A 469 6.11 10.02 19.53
C HIS A 469 6.98 9.26 20.53
N VAL A 470 6.88 9.66 21.80
CA VAL A 470 7.74 9.11 22.84
C VAL A 470 7.27 7.71 23.22
N SER A 471 8.15 6.72 23.17
CA SER A 471 7.85 5.35 23.58
C SER A 471 8.98 4.79 24.45
N ALA A 472 8.62 3.94 25.41
CA ALA A 472 9.57 3.11 26.14
C ALA A 472 9.36 1.65 25.69
N THR A 473 10.26 1.08 24.92
CA THR A 473 10.10 -0.27 24.36
C THR A 473 10.71 -1.34 25.26
N ILE A 474 10.05 -2.49 25.35
CA ILE A 474 10.61 -3.71 25.93
C ILE A 474 11.89 -4.11 25.19
N THR A 475 12.85 -4.67 25.92
CA THR A 475 14.13 -5.15 25.38
C THR A 475 14.31 -6.62 25.74
N GLU A 476 15.38 -7.27 25.27
CA GLU A 476 15.71 -8.67 25.61
C GLU A 476 15.89 -8.92 27.12
N ASP A 477 16.15 -7.87 27.93
CA ASP A 477 16.27 -7.94 29.39
C ASP A 477 15.45 -6.82 30.09
N PRO A 478 14.11 -6.88 30.05
CA PRO A 478 13.25 -5.79 30.53
C PRO A 478 13.30 -5.59 32.05
N ALA A 479 13.98 -6.48 32.78
CA ALA A 479 14.25 -6.34 34.21
C ALA A 479 15.39 -5.34 34.49
N HIS A 480 16.28 -5.12 33.53
CA HIS A 480 17.49 -4.30 33.70
C HIS A 480 17.71 -3.26 32.61
N THR A 481 17.00 -3.35 31.49
CA THR A 481 17.14 -2.45 30.35
C THR A 481 15.80 -1.97 29.83
N VAL A 482 15.81 -0.77 29.24
CA VAL A 482 14.72 -0.23 28.43
C VAL A 482 15.34 0.54 27.28
N THR A 483 14.65 0.61 26.15
CA THR A 483 15.00 1.50 25.06
C THR A 483 13.93 2.57 24.96
N ILE A 484 14.33 3.84 24.99
CA ILE A 484 13.39 4.96 24.89
C ILE A 484 13.59 5.64 23.53
N ASN A 485 12.50 5.77 22.79
CA ASN A 485 12.47 6.32 21.44
C ASN A 485 11.63 7.60 21.41
N TRP A 486 11.96 8.51 20.52
CA TRP A 486 11.15 9.69 20.19
C TRP A 486 11.61 10.25 18.85
N GLU A 487 10.85 11.17 18.28
CA GLU A 487 11.25 11.91 17.11
C GLU A 487 11.27 13.41 17.35
N THR A 488 11.97 14.14 16.48
CA THR A 488 11.86 15.59 16.35
C THR A 488 11.72 15.99 14.88
N LEU A 489 11.07 17.13 14.64
CA LEU A 489 10.99 17.73 13.31
C LEU A 489 12.27 18.52 12.97
N ASP A 490 12.98 19.01 14.00
CA ASP A 490 14.31 19.63 13.85
C ASP A 490 15.41 18.57 13.69
N ILE A 491 15.87 18.43 12.45
CA ILE A 491 16.85 17.42 12.07
C ILE A 491 18.29 17.78 12.44
N ASP A 492 18.53 19.02 12.90
CA ASP A 492 19.85 19.47 13.33
C ASP A 492 20.15 19.07 14.80
N LEU A 493 19.18 18.49 15.52
CA LEU A 493 19.36 18.00 16.89
C LEU A 493 20.13 16.66 16.95
N ASP A 494 21.33 16.68 17.52
CA ASP A 494 22.24 15.52 17.62
C ASP A 494 22.73 15.21 19.05
N HIS A 495 22.21 15.90 20.08
CA HIS A 495 22.57 15.69 21.49
C HIS A 495 21.49 14.95 22.28
N SER A 496 20.95 13.89 21.67
CA SER A 496 19.88 13.05 22.22
C SER A 496 20.21 12.51 23.61
N ALA A 497 19.28 12.72 24.55
CA ALA A 497 19.42 12.22 25.90
C ALA A 497 18.09 11.91 26.58
N VAL A 498 18.16 10.91 27.45
CA VAL A 498 17.14 10.65 28.47
C VAL A 498 17.66 11.16 29.81
N GLN A 499 16.80 11.87 30.53
CA GLN A 499 16.95 12.06 31.97
C GLN A 499 16.02 11.11 32.71
N ILE A 500 16.60 10.23 33.53
CA ILE A 500 15.86 9.17 34.23
C ILE A 500 16.17 9.17 35.72
N ALA A 501 15.15 8.92 36.55
CA ALA A 501 15.28 8.80 37.99
C ALA A 501 14.40 7.67 38.52
N ARG A 502 14.82 7.03 39.61
CA ARG A 502 13.94 6.10 40.35
C ARG A 502 12.82 6.87 41.04
N ALA A 503 11.59 6.38 40.91
CA ALA A 503 10.49 6.90 41.71
C ALA A 503 10.74 6.59 43.20
N GLY A 504 10.53 7.60 44.07
CA GLY A 504 10.62 7.40 45.53
C GLY A 504 9.43 6.58 46.04
N LYS A 505 9.64 5.69 47.03
CA LYS A 505 8.52 4.93 47.64
C LYS A 505 7.49 5.89 48.26
N SER A 506 6.26 5.85 47.73
CA SER A 506 5.06 6.63 48.09
C SER A 506 5.02 8.06 47.53
N GLN A 507 4.11 8.33 46.58
CA GLN A 507 3.22 9.51 46.57
C GLN A 507 1.92 9.25 45.79
N GLY A 508 0.99 8.49 46.39
CA GLY A 508 -0.42 8.70 46.08
C GLY A 508 -0.80 10.14 46.45
N ASN A 509 -1.41 10.86 45.52
CA ASN A 509 -1.95 12.21 45.67
C ASN A 509 -0.95 13.38 45.77
N GLY A 510 -0.20 13.63 44.68
CA GLY A 510 -0.06 14.98 44.10
C GLY A 510 0.51 16.13 44.94
N LYS A 511 1.23 15.89 46.04
CA LYS A 511 1.86 16.96 46.83
C LYS A 511 3.18 16.53 47.47
N GLY A 512 4.25 16.60 46.69
CA GLY A 512 5.61 16.64 47.22
C GLY A 512 6.69 16.33 46.17
N ASN A 513 7.10 17.36 45.40
CA ASN A 513 8.34 17.34 44.62
C ASN A 513 9.56 17.40 45.55
N ASP A 514 9.78 16.37 46.37
CA ASP A 514 11.12 16.13 46.90
C ASP A 514 12.02 15.78 45.70
N LYS A 515 13.11 16.54 45.56
CA LYS A 515 13.91 16.66 44.32
C LYS A 515 14.29 15.29 43.74
N LEU A 516 13.61 14.87 42.67
CA LEU A 516 14.09 13.81 41.79
C LEU A 516 15.51 14.19 41.34
N THR A 517 16.45 13.26 41.51
CA THR A 517 17.81 13.41 40.99
C THR A 517 17.90 12.54 39.76
N PHE A 518 17.94 13.18 38.60
CA PHE A 518 18.01 12.51 37.31
C PHE A 518 19.45 12.16 36.96
N ASP A 519 19.66 10.90 36.60
CA ASP A 519 20.80 10.48 35.81
C ASP A 519 20.54 10.85 34.35
N THR A 520 21.59 11.23 33.61
CA THR A 520 21.50 11.55 32.19
C THR A 520 22.18 10.45 31.39
N VAL A 521 21.45 9.85 30.47
CA VAL A 521 21.94 8.83 29.54
C VAL A 521 21.87 9.43 28.14
N ARG A 522 23.00 9.40 27.42
CA ARG A 522 23.07 9.88 26.04
C ARG A 522 22.71 8.75 25.09
N GLY A 523 22.08 9.11 23.99
CA GLY A 523 21.68 8.19 22.93
C GLY A 523 22.26 8.56 21.58
N THR A 524 21.61 8.07 20.56
CA THR A 524 21.89 8.32 19.16
C THR A 524 20.65 8.89 18.48
N ASN A 525 20.86 9.46 17.30
CA ASN A 525 19.79 9.87 16.42
C ASN A 525 20.06 9.40 14.99
N HIS A 526 19.00 9.30 14.22
CA HIS A 526 18.98 8.90 12.83
C HIS A 526 17.98 9.77 12.08
N VAL A 527 18.48 10.51 11.10
CA VAL A 527 17.64 11.33 10.22
C VAL A 527 17.23 10.46 9.03
N GLN A 528 15.93 10.37 8.78
CA GLN A 528 15.34 9.51 7.76
C GLN A 528 14.24 10.25 7.01
N GLU A 529 14.18 10.02 5.69
CA GLU A 529 13.04 10.42 4.87
C GLU A 529 11.87 9.47 5.12
N VAL A 530 10.66 10.03 5.27
CA VAL A 530 9.44 9.32 5.66
C VAL A 530 8.29 9.77 4.78
N HIS A 531 7.30 8.94 4.43
CA HIS A 531 6.17 9.41 3.62
C HIS A 531 5.06 9.97 4.49
N MET A 532 4.72 11.25 4.38
CA MET A 532 3.88 11.93 5.37
C MET A 532 2.37 11.74 5.18
N SER A 533 1.90 11.19 4.05
CA SER A 533 0.48 11.28 3.72
C SER A 533 -0.37 10.15 4.30
N ALA A 534 -1.33 10.48 5.17
CA ALA A 534 -2.38 9.55 5.62
C ALA A 534 -3.42 9.21 4.54
N ASN A 535 -3.53 10.05 3.49
CA ASN A 535 -4.38 9.88 2.31
C ASN A 535 -3.60 10.17 1.02
N GLU A 536 -3.68 9.26 0.06
CA GLU A 536 -3.09 9.23 -1.30
C GLU A 536 -2.75 10.61 -1.91
N GLY A 537 -1.56 11.12 -1.59
CA GLY A 537 -1.07 12.42 -2.05
C GLY A 537 0.31 12.70 -1.50
N VAL A 538 1.29 11.93 -1.95
CA VAL A 538 2.67 11.87 -1.44
C VAL A 538 3.30 13.25 -1.33
N LEU A 539 3.49 13.70 -0.09
CA LEU A 539 4.66 14.48 0.29
C LEU A 539 5.52 13.54 1.14
N ASP A 540 6.68 13.23 0.61
CA ASP A 540 7.92 13.10 1.37
C ASP A 540 7.93 13.91 2.70
N GLY A 541 8.63 13.50 3.74
CA GLY A 541 9.02 14.30 4.91
C GLY A 541 10.40 13.85 5.40
N ILE A 542 11.04 14.60 6.30
CA ILE A 542 12.20 14.09 7.06
C ILE A 542 11.86 14.14 8.54
N ARG A 543 12.20 13.05 9.24
CA ARG A 543 12.16 12.95 10.70
C ARG A 543 13.54 12.68 11.24
N ASN A 544 13.77 13.13 12.45
CA ASN A 544 14.96 12.81 13.23
C ASN A 544 14.52 11.87 14.36
N PHE A 545 14.78 10.58 14.17
CA PHE A 545 14.47 9.53 15.14
C PHE A 545 15.59 9.44 16.16
N HIS A 546 15.22 9.40 17.43
CA HIS A 546 16.16 9.37 18.53
C HIS A 546 15.95 8.12 19.37
N ASN A 547 17.07 7.53 19.79
CA ASN A 547 17.07 6.29 20.56
C ASN A 547 18.04 6.40 21.72
N VAL A 548 17.60 6.03 22.93
CA VAL A 548 18.45 5.90 24.10
C VAL A 548 18.21 4.55 24.77
N HIS A 549 19.20 3.65 24.67
CA HIS A 549 19.26 2.43 25.46
C HIS A 549 19.73 2.73 26.89
N VAL A 550 18.89 2.45 27.88
CA VAL A 550 19.19 2.65 29.30
C VAL A 550 19.45 1.29 29.95
N ASP A 551 20.62 1.14 30.57
CA ASP A 551 21.05 -0.11 31.21
C ASP A 551 21.15 0.00 32.75
N LYS A 552 21.49 -1.13 33.39
CA LYS A 552 21.76 -1.23 34.84
C LYS A 552 20.58 -0.76 35.70
N LEU A 553 19.36 -0.89 35.16
CA LEU A 553 18.15 -0.69 35.93
C LEU A 553 18.01 -1.81 36.96
N LYS A 554 17.19 -1.55 37.96
CA LYS A 554 16.81 -2.55 38.96
C LYS A 554 15.51 -3.21 38.51
N PRO A 555 15.37 -4.54 38.67
CA PRO A 555 14.10 -5.22 38.48
C PRO A 555 13.02 -4.67 39.40
N ASP A 556 11.76 -4.83 39.00
CA ASP A 556 10.58 -4.42 39.76
C ASP A 556 10.70 -3.00 40.34
N THR A 557 11.09 -2.05 39.51
CA THR A 557 11.34 -0.67 39.95
C THR A 557 10.70 0.31 38.98
N GLU A 558 9.91 1.23 39.53
CA GLU A 558 9.34 2.35 38.79
C GLU A 558 10.38 3.44 38.56
N TYR A 559 10.47 3.88 37.31
CA TYR A 559 11.33 4.98 36.86
C TYR A 559 10.47 6.08 36.25
N VAL A 560 10.90 7.32 36.47
CA VAL A 560 10.35 8.50 35.83
C VAL A 560 11.42 9.04 34.88
N TYR A 561 11.03 9.37 33.66
CA TYR A 561 11.94 9.81 32.60
C TYR A 561 11.42 11.02 31.83
N ARG A 562 12.32 11.68 31.10
CA ARG A 562 11.98 12.61 30.00
C ARG A 562 13.06 12.52 28.93
N VAL A 563 12.67 12.77 27.68
CA VAL A 563 13.53 12.73 26.49
C VAL A 563 13.79 14.12 25.97
N GLY A 564 14.85 14.29 25.19
CA GLY A 564 15.13 15.57 24.56
C GLY A 564 16.58 15.73 24.11
N ASP A 565 16.94 16.98 23.87
CA ASP A 565 18.28 17.39 23.45
C ASP A 565 18.98 18.18 24.57
N LEU A 566 20.22 17.78 24.91
CA LEU A 566 20.97 18.39 26.02
C LEU A 566 21.40 19.83 25.75
N GLU A 567 21.73 20.17 24.51
CA GLU A 567 22.27 21.50 24.16
C GLU A 567 21.15 22.48 23.83
N ALA A 568 20.16 22.06 23.04
CA ALA A 568 18.96 22.85 22.75
C ALA A 568 18.09 23.03 24.01
N ASN A 569 18.24 22.15 25.01
CA ASN A 569 17.46 22.14 26.25
C ASN A 569 15.94 22.08 25.99
N ALA A 570 15.55 21.34 24.94
CA ALA A 570 14.18 20.98 24.63
C ALA A 570 13.89 19.60 25.24
N TRP A 571 12.88 19.51 26.10
CA TRP A 571 12.55 18.30 26.85
C TRP A 571 11.07 17.99 26.77
N SER A 572 10.74 16.70 26.68
CA SER A 572 9.37 16.20 26.79
C SER A 572 8.79 16.43 28.20
N PRO A 573 7.47 16.25 28.38
CA PRO A 573 6.87 15.97 29.68
C PRO A 573 7.53 14.75 30.35
N LEU A 574 7.25 14.56 31.65
CA LEU A 574 7.70 13.38 32.38
C LEU A 574 6.81 12.19 32.02
N GLY A 575 7.43 11.06 31.70
CA GLY A 575 6.78 9.76 31.60
C GLY A 575 7.28 8.81 32.66
N SER A 576 6.68 7.64 32.71
CA SER A 576 7.02 6.60 33.67
C SER A 576 7.02 5.23 33.03
N PHE A 577 7.74 4.29 33.64
CA PHE A 577 7.63 2.86 33.35
C PHE A 577 8.11 2.06 34.56
N ARG A 578 7.74 0.78 34.61
CA ARG A 578 8.25 -0.17 35.61
C ARG A 578 9.02 -1.28 34.91
N THR A 579 10.21 -1.56 35.40
CA THR A 579 11.01 -2.71 34.91
C THR A 579 10.35 -4.03 35.30
N ALA A 580 10.60 -5.06 34.50
CA ALA A 580 10.01 -6.38 34.69
C ALA A 580 10.25 -6.94 36.11
N VAL A 581 9.23 -7.65 36.61
CA VAL A 581 9.32 -8.38 37.87
C VAL A 581 10.22 -9.61 37.71
N ALA A 582 10.92 -9.98 38.78
CA ALA A 582 11.80 -11.13 38.79
C ALA A 582 11.14 -12.39 39.37
N GLY A 583 11.34 -13.54 38.72
CA GLY A 583 10.86 -14.83 39.21
C GLY A 583 9.34 -14.95 39.18
N ASN A 584 8.78 -15.77 40.09
CA ASN A 584 7.35 -16.04 40.15
C ASN A 584 6.59 -14.94 40.91
N GLN A 585 6.24 -13.85 40.21
CA GLN A 585 5.49 -12.70 40.72
C GLN A 585 4.39 -12.32 39.74
N ASP A 586 3.30 -11.80 40.29
CA ASP A 586 2.14 -11.36 39.52
C ASP A 586 2.51 -10.23 38.55
N PHE A 587 2.02 -10.31 37.33
CA PHE A 587 2.01 -9.20 36.38
C PHE A 587 0.82 -9.32 35.43
N SER A 588 0.46 -8.21 34.78
CA SER A 588 -0.53 -8.20 33.72
C SER A 588 -0.12 -7.28 32.58
N PHE A 589 -0.72 -7.48 31.41
CA PHE A 589 -0.50 -6.64 30.24
C PHE A 589 -1.76 -6.48 29.41
N LEU A 590 -1.85 -5.33 28.75
CA LEU A 590 -2.88 -5.05 27.76
C LEU A 590 -2.45 -5.69 26.45
N TYR A 591 -3.36 -6.42 25.82
CA TYR A 591 -3.19 -6.98 24.49
C TYR A 591 -4.25 -6.36 23.58
N TYR A 592 -3.82 -5.78 22.46
CA TYR A 592 -4.67 -5.35 21.35
C TYR A 592 -3.96 -5.63 20.02
N THR A 593 -4.69 -5.50 18.92
CA THR A 593 -4.14 -5.74 17.59
C THR A 593 -4.91 -4.98 16.52
N ASP A 594 -4.27 -4.77 15.38
CA ASP A 594 -4.86 -4.18 14.18
C ASP A 594 -5.63 -2.88 14.47
N PRO A 595 -5.07 -1.91 15.23
CA PRO A 595 -5.67 -0.58 15.26
C PRO A 595 -5.76 -0.02 13.84
N GLN A 596 -4.78 -0.38 12.99
CA GLN A 596 -4.73 -0.17 11.54
C GLN A 596 -5.28 1.21 11.16
N VAL A 597 -4.75 2.23 11.84
CA VAL A 597 -5.27 3.60 11.72
C VAL A 597 -4.89 4.17 10.36
N GLN A 598 -5.77 5.05 9.86
CA GLN A 598 -5.57 5.75 8.59
C GLN A 598 -5.50 7.26 8.86
N ASP A 599 -6.50 8.01 8.43
CA ASP A 599 -6.65 9.44 8.69
C ASP A 599 -7.46 9.76 9.95
N ASP A 600 -8.02 8.72 10.60
CA ASP A 600 -8.79 8.81 11.84
C ASP A 600 -8.35 7.72 12.84
N ASN A 601 -8.33 8.10 14.12
CA ASN A 601 -8.05 7.21 15.25
C ASN A 601 -9.15 7.27 16.33
N ALA A 602 -10.32 7.86 16.07
CA ALA A 602 -11.36 8.05 17.07
C ALA A 602 -11.75 6.74 17.79
N ALA A 603 -12.01 5.67 17.01
CA ALA A 603 -12.35 4.35 17.53
C ALA A 603 -11.22 3.77 18.39
N PHE A 604 -10.00 3.80 17.86
CA PHE A 604 -8.81 3.30 18.55
C PHE A 604 -8.51 4.08 19.84
N THR A 605 -8.57 5.40 19.79
CA THR A 605 -8.36 6.30 20.93
C THR A 605 -9.37 6.03 22.03
N ARG A 606 -10.65 5.90 21.69
CA ARG A 606 -11.68 5.56 22.67
C ARG A 606 -11.42 4.18 23.26
N ASN A 607 -11.00 3.21 22.46
CA ASN A 607 -10.68 1.85 22.90
C ASN A 607 -9.55 1.83 23.91
N MET A 608 -8.42 2.44 23.57
CA MET A 608 -7.26 2.52 24.45
C MET A 608 -7.56 3.33 25.71
N ARG A 609 -8.26 4.46 25.61
CA ARG A 609 -8.67 5.24 26.79
C ARG A 609 -9.53 4.40 27.74
N THR A 610 -10.46 3.61 27.22
CA THR A 610 -11.28 2.71 28.04
C THR A 610 -10.41 1.70 28.79
N ALA A 611 -9.53 0.99 28.08
CA ALA A 611 -8.64 0.02 28.70
C ALA A 611 -7.77 0.67 29.79
N GLU A 612 -7.26 1.88 29.56
CA GLU A 612 -6.50 2.63 30.55
C GLU A 612 -7.34 3.08 31.76
N GLU A 613 -8.57 3.56 31.53
CA GLU A 613 -9.49 3.99 32.59
C GLU A 613 -9.91 2.83 33.51
N GLU A 614 -10.14 1.65 32.95
CA GLU A 614 -10.62 0.47 33.69
C GLU A 614 -9.49 -0.36 34.29
N HIS A 615 -8.35 -0.48 33.59
CA HIS A 615 -7.29 -1.44 33.93
C HIS A 615 -5.88 -0.82 34.08
N GLY A 616 -5.65 0.44 33.70
CA GLY A 616 -4.31 1.03 33.60
C GLY A 616 -3.43 0.95 34.86
N GLN A 617 -4.02 0.83 36.05
CA GLN A 617 -3.26 0.71 37.32
C GLN A 617 -2.69 -0.67 37.60
N GLU A 618 -3.25 -1.74 37.01
CA GLU A 618 -2.72 -3.11 37.17
C GLU A 618 -1.70 -3.46 36.08
N LEU A 619 -1.77 -2.81 34.92
CA LEU A 619 -0.97 -3.14 33.75
C LEU A 619 0.52 -2.84 33.94
N ALA A 620 1.36 -3.82 33.64
CA ALA A 620 2.80 -3.72 33.71
C ALA A 620 3.42 -3.27 32.38
N PHE A 621 2.84 -3.70 31.25
CA PHE A 621 3.20 -3.29 29.89
C PHE A 621 2.01 -3.44 28.93
N THR A 622 2.20 -3.02 27.68
CA THR A 622 1.23 -3.16 26.60
C THR A 622 1.85 -3.92 25.42
N LEU A 623 1.09 -4.84 24.83
CA LEU A 623 1.43 -5.63 23.65
C LEU A 623 0.44 -5.32 22.51
N ALA A 624 0.96 -4.82 21.38
CA ALA A 624 0.25 -4.70 20.12
C ALA A 624 0.70 -5.81 19.15
N ALA A 625 -0.21 -6.65 18.66
CA ALA A 625 0.14 -7.76 17.77
C ALA A 625 0.22 -7.35 16.28
N GLY A 626 0.72 -6.15 15.98
CA GLY A 626 0.98 -5.65 14.63
C GLY A 626 -0.17 -4.90 13.97
N ASP A 627 0.10 -4.41 12.75
CA ASP A 627 -0.72 -3.53 11.93
C ASP A 627 -1.16 -2.28 12.69
N LEU A 628 -0.15 -1.51 13.12
CA LEU A 628 -0.35 -0.25 13.83
C LEU A 628 -1.04 0.78 12.93
N THR A 629 -0.62 0.85 11.66
CA THR A 629 -1.16 1.72 10.62
C THR A 629 -1.66 0.89 9.43
N GLU A 630 -2.53 1.46 8.59
CA GLU A 630 -2.89 0.82 7.31
C GLU A 630 -1.73 0.83 6.32
N LYS A 631 -0.83 1.80 6.43
CA LYS A 631 0.26 2.02 5.50
C LYS A 631 1.49 2.37 6.30
N GLY A 632 2.37 1.40 6.55
CA GLY A 632 3.58 1.55 7.37
C GLY A 632 4.57 2.57 6.83
N TYR A 633 4.51 2.85 5.52
CA TYR A 633 5.30 3.92 4.91
C TYR A 633 4.67 5.30 5.07
N ALA A 634 3.37 5.39 5.34
CA ALA A 634 2.65 6.62 5.61
C ALA A 634 2.84 7.05 7.07
N GLU A 635 3.94 7.71 7.36
CA GLU A 635 4.27 8.33 8.65
C GLU A 635 3.15 9.21 9.22
N GLY A 636 2.34 9.88 8.39
CA GLY A 636 1.16 10.61 8.88
C GLY A 636 0.10 9.71 9.55
N GLN A 637 0.06 8.42 9.20
CA GLN A 637 -0.74 7.43 9.94
C GLN A 637 -0.04 7.01 11.23
N MET A 638 1.29 7.04 11.30
CA MET A 638 2.02 6.84 12.55
C MET A 638 1.77 8.02 13.52
N ASP A 639 1.75 9.27 13.04
CA ASP A 639 1.30 10.43 13.83
C ASP A 639 -0.11 10.17 14.42
N THR A 640 -0.98 9.56 13.61
CA THR A 640 -2.35 9.21 13.97
C THR A 640 -2.40 8.06 14.99
N PHE A 641 -1.53 7.05 14.86
CA PHE A 641 -1.40 5.96 15.83
C PHE A 641 -0.96 6.51 17.19
N TYR A 642 0.12 7.29 17.22
CA TYR A 642 0.59 7.95 18.43
C TYR A 642 -0.48 8.88 19.01
N GLY A 643 -1.27 9.58 18.19
CA GLY A 643 -2.41 10.38 18.66
C GLY A 643 -3.39 9.60 19.57
N GLY A 644 -3.59 8.30 19.31
CA GLY A 644 -4.44 7.43 20.14
C GLY A 644 -3.70 6.67 21.23
N ALA A 645 -2.44 6.28 20.98
CA ALA A 645 -1.65 5.41 21.87
C ALA A 645 -0.79 6.18 22.89
N GLN A 646 -0.41 7.44 22.61
CA GLN A 646 0.65 8.15 23.31
C GLN A 646 0.45 8.22 24.82
N ALA A 647 -0.80 8.32 25.29
CA ALA A 647 -1.12 8.35 26.72
C ALA A 647 -0.69 7.06 27.45
N GLY A 648 -0.91 5.90 26.83
CA GLY A 648 -0.42 4.61 27.35
C GLY A 648 1.10 4.48 27.20
N LEU A 649 1.64 4.83 26.03
CA LEU A 649 3.08 4.74 25.73
C LEU A 649 3.95 5.61 26.66
N PHE A 650 3.41 6.71 27.19
CA PHE A 650 4.12 7.58 28.15
C PHE A 650 4.25 6.97 29.55
N GLU A 651 3.40 6.01 29.91
CA GLU A 651 3.22 5.53 31.29
C GLU A 651 3.67 4.07 31.51
N ARG A 652 4.06 3.35 30.45
CA ARG A 652 4.54 1.97 30.55
C ARG A 652 5.40 1.56 29.37
N THR A 653 6.01 0.38 29.50
CA THR A 653 6.72 -0.23 28.38
C THR A 653 5.75 -0.78 27.33
N PHE A 654 6.15 -0.69 26.07
CA PHE A 654 5.41 -1.14 24.90
C PHE A 654 6.17 -2.24 24.17
N LEU A 655 5.41 -3.22 23.68
CA LEU A 655 5.85 -4.25 22.76
C LEU A 655 4.93 -4.20 21.56
N THR A 656 5.49 -4.09 20.37
CA THR A 656 4.76 -4.37 19.13
C THR A 656 5.42 -5.53 18.39
N VAL A 657 4.62 -6.25 17.62
CA VAL A 657 5.10 -7.16 16.59
C VAL A 657 4.89 -6.49 15.23
N GLN A 658 5.65 -6.87 14.22
CA GLN A 658 5.42 -6.40 12.86
C GLN A 658 4.26 -7.15 12.22
N GLY A 659 3.29 -6.40 11.70
CA GLY A 659 2.32 -6.88 10.73
C GLY A 659 2.64 -6.51 9.30
N ASN A 660 1.87 -7.07 8.37
CA ASN A 660 2.11 -6.90 6.93
C ASN A 660 1.85 -5.47 6.45
N HIS A 661 1.21 -4.63 7.26
CA HIS A 661 1.06 -3.22 6.97
C HIS A 661 2.22 -2.37 7.53
N ASP A 662 3.04 -2.85 8.48
CA ASP A 662 3.99 -2.00 9.24
C ASP A 662 5.36 -1.77 8.57
N ARG A 663 5.86 -2.72 7.74
CA ARG A 663 7.19 -2.74 7.05
C ARG A 663 8.42 -2.59 8.00
N ASP A 664 9.34 -3.56 8.02
CA ASP A 664 10.48 -3.63 8.97
C ASP A 664 11.30 -2.33 9.07
N GLU A 665 11.69 -1.77 7.92
CA GLU A 665 12.57 -0.59 7.83
C GLU A 665 11.93 0.72 8.33
N LEU A 666 10.60 0.74 8.50
CA LEU A 666 9.82 1.91 8.89
C LEU A 666 9.27 1.78 10.32
N LEU A 667 9.06 0.56 10.80
CA LEU A 667 8.66 0.31 12.19
C LEU A 667 9.82 0.47 13.19
N ASN A 668 11.01 0.00 12.81
CA ASN A 668 12.17 -0.01 13.71
C ASN A 668 12.68 1.37 14.17
N PRO A 669 12.66 2.44 13.35
CA PRO A 669 12.97 3.80 13.82
C PRO A 669 12.10 4.27 15.01
N HIS A 670 10.86 3.80 15.11
CA HIS A 670 9.91 4.18 16.17
C HIS A 670 10.08 3.38 17.47
N PHE A 671 10.45 2.10 17.37
CA PHE A 671 10.42 1.18 18.52
C PHE A 671 11.75 0.50 18.84
N ASN A 672 12.68 0.39 17.88
CA ASN A 672 13.99 -0.25 18.00
C ASN A 672 13.89 -1.68 18.54
N LEU A 673 13.19 -2.54 17.79
CA LEU A 673 13.01 -3.94 18.15
C LEU A 673 14.33 -4.70 17.93
N PRO A 674 14.65 -5.72 18.76
CA PRO A 674 15.85 -6.54 18.57
C PRO A 674 15.76 -7.51 17.38
N ASP A 675 16.90 -7.74 16.73
CA ASP A 675 17.06 -8.67 15.60
C ASP A 675 17.98 -9.83 15.96
N THR A 676 17.61 -11.07 15.62
CA THR A 676 18.44 -12.26 15.91
C THR A 676 18.73 -13.13 14.69
N VAL A 677 17.70 -13.80 14.16
CA VAL A 677 17.78 -14.62 12.94
C VAL A 677 17.31 -13.83 11.73
N PHE A 678 16.26 -13.04 11.92
CA PHE A 678 15.73 -12.05 11.00
C PHE A 678 15.39 -10.79 11.79
N GLU A 679 15.01 -9.74 11.08
CA GLU A 679 14.53 -8.50 11.66
C GLU A 679 13.29 -8.78 12.53
N ASN A 680 13.23 -8.16 13.70
CA ASN A 680 12.10 -8.23 14.62
C ASN A 680 11.82 -9.65 15.19
N VAL A 681 12.80 -10.56 15.15
CA VAL A 681 12.72 -11.90 15.78
C VAL A 681 13.58 -11.97 17.03
N TRP A 682 12.98 -12.13 18.21
CA TRP A 682 13.70 -12.07 19.49
C TRP A 682 12.87 -12.65 20.66
N SER A 683 13.44 -12.72 21.86
CA SER A 683 12.76 -13.25 23.06
C SER A 683 13.12 -12.46 24.32
N PHE A 684 12.27 -12.56 25.35
CA PHE A 684 12.52 -11.97 26.67
C PHE A 684 11.78 -12.71 27.78
N ASP A 685 12.23 -12.49 29.02
CA ASP A 685 11.57 -12.98 30.22
C ASP A 685 10.78 -11.86 30.91
N TYR A 686 9.55 -12.16 31.35
CA TYR A 686 8.78 -11.29 32.24
C TYR A 686 8.15 -12.14 33.35
N GLY A 687 8.55 -11.92 34.61
CA GLY A 687 8.08 -12.76 35.72
C GLY A 687 8.40 -14.24 35.49
N ASP A 688 7.38 -15.10 35.55
CA ASP A 688 7.49 -16.54 35.28
C ASP A 688 7.04 -16.95 33.86
N ALA A 689 7.00 -15.98 32.93
CA ALA A 689 6.73 -16.20 31.52
C ALA A 689 7.98 -15.93 30.65
N HIS A 690 8.12 -16.71 29.58
CA HIS A 690 9.08 -16.51 28.52
C HIS A 690 8.32 -16.21 27.22
N PHE A 691 8.61 -15.06 26.62
CA PHE A 691 7.99 -14.60 25.38
C PHE A 691 8.97 -14.77 24.22
N ALA A 692 8.50 -15.35 23.11
CA ALA A 692 9.19 -15.30 21.82
C ALA A 692 8.36 -14.51 20.81
N VAL A 693 9.00 -13.56 20.14
CA VAL A 693 8.45 -12.74 19.07
C VAL A 693 9.00 -13.29 17.75
N LEU A 694 8.10 -13.70 16.86
CA LEU A 694 8.42 -14.15 15.50
C LEU A 694 7.92 -13.12 14.48
N ASN A 695 8.47 -13.16 13.27
CA ASN A 695 8.10 -12.26 12.17
C ASN A 695 7.43 -13.05 11.04
N SER A 696 6.14 -12.80 10.82
CA SER A 696 5.32 -13.49 9.82
C SER A 696 5.48 -12.97 8.39
N ASP A 697 6.24 -11.88 8.17
CA ASP A 697 6.57 -11.40 6.83
C ASP A 697 7.80 -12.10 6.22
N HIS A 698 8.55 -12.85 7.03
CA HIS A 698 9.57 -13.80 6.60
C HIS A 698 8.99 -15.21 6.44
N TYR A 699 8.19 -15.41 5.39
CA TYR A 699 7.35 -16.60 5.18
C TYR A 699 7.83 -17.56 4.08
N SER A 700 9.00 -17.37 3.48
CA SER A 700 9.54 -18.41 2.60
C SER A 700 9.83 -19.71 3.39
N PRO A 701 9.77 -20.89 2.75
CA PRO A 701 10.05 -22.16 3.44
C PRO A 701 11.38 -22.20 4.21
N GLU A 702 12.42 -21.56 3.68
CA GLU A 702 13.74 -21.51 4.32
C GLU A 702 13.73 -20.59 5.55
N GLU A 703 13.06 -19.44 5.47
CA GLU A 703 12.91 -18.49 6.57
C GLU A 703 12.08 -19.07 7.72
N LEU A 704 10.91 -19.66 7.40
CA LEU A 704 10.05 -20.31 8.40
C LEU A 704 10.79 -21.42 9.14
N ALA A 705 11.57 -22.24 8.42
CA ALA A 705 12.38 -23.30 9.02
C ALA A 705 13.52 -22.74 9.90
N ALA A 706 14.13 -21.62 9.51
CA ALA A 706 15.17 -20.96 10.29
C ALA A 706 14.63 -20.36 11.61
N GLN A 707 13.47 -19.70 11.56
CA GLN A 707 12.77 -19.20 12.75
C GLN A 707 12.37 -20.35 13.68
N ALA A 708 11.85 -21.45 13.13
CA ALA A 708 11.50 -22.64 13.91
C ALA A 708 12.72 -23.23 14.65
N GLU A 709 13.89 -23.29 14.00
CA GLU A 709 15.11 -23.80 14.62
C GLU A 709 15.73 -22.82 15.63
N TRP A 710 15.58 -21.52 15.40
CA TRP A 710 15.88 -20.52 16.41
C TRP A 710 14.99 -20.71 17.65
N LEU A 711 13.68 -20.84 17.49
CA LEU A 711 12.73 -21.01 18.58
C LEU A 711 13.02 -22.27 19.42
N ARG A 712 13.39 -23.39 18.78
CA ARG A 712 13.81 -24.60 19.52
C ARG A 712 15.02 -24.34 20.43
N ARG A 713 16.00 -23.55 19.96
CA ARG A 713 17.21 -23.23 20.72
C ARG A 713 16.95 -22.22 21.83
N ASP A 714 16.02 -21.30 21.60
CA ASP A 714 15.57 -20.30 22.56
C ASP A 714 14.79 -20.96 23.71
N MET A 715 13.71 -21.68 23.39
CA MET A 715 12.85 -22.37 24.35
C MET A 715 13.57 -23.48 25.15
N ALA A 716 14.68 -24.03 24.63
CA ALA A 716 15.51 -24.98 25.36
C ALA A 716 16.33 -24.35 26.51
N ARG A 717 16.49 -23.01 26.52
CA ARG A 717 17.27 -22.28 27.53
C ARG A 717 16.42 -21.81 28.70
N THR A 718 15.12 -21.66 28.49
CA THR A 718 14.20 -21.18 29.52
C THR A 718 13.71 -22.31 30.44
N LYS A 719 13.39 -21.95 31.69
CA LYS A 719 12.71 -22.81 32.67
C LYS A 719 11.45 -22.17 33.22
N LYS A 720 11.00 -21.09 32.59
CA LYS A 720 9.76 -20.40 32.92
C LYS A 720 8.58 -21.36 32.74
N THR A 721 7.55 -21.13 33.55
CA THR A 721 6.32 -21.92 33.52
C THR A 721 5.59 -21.66 32.22
N TRP A 722 5.26 -20.39 31.96
CA TRP A 722 4.50 -19.98 30.78
C TRP A 722 5.41 -19.72 29.59
N ARG A 723 5.15 -20.40 28.47
CA ARG A 723 5.77 -20.15 27.16
C ARG A 723 4.76 -19.50 26.24
N ILE A 724 5.05 -18.26 25.86
CA ILE A 724 4.16 -17.43 25.05
C ILE A 724 4.87 -17.11 23.74
N VAL A 725 4.19 -17.29 22.62
CA VAL A 725 4.67 -16.91 21.29
C VAL A 725 3.76 -15.82 20.74
N THR A 726 4.33 -14.81 20.10
CA THR A 726 3.55 -13.77 19.41
C THR A 726 4.16 -13.44 18.05
N PHE A 727 3.28 -13.24 17.07
CA PHE A 727 3.54 -12.83 15.69
C PHE A 727 2.24 -12.28 15.12
N HIS A 728 2.28 -11.60 13.98
CA HIS A 728 1.10 -10.92 13.49
C HIS A 728 0.08 -11.87 12.82
N LYS A 729 0.42 -12.49 11.68
CA LYS A 729 -0.53 -13.27 10.88
C LYS A 729 -1.02 -14.53 11.59
N ALA A 730 -2.32 -14.64 11.88
CA ALA A 730 -2.87 -15.75 12.63
C ALA A 730 -2.79 -17.09 11.88
N MET A 731 -2.17 -18.10 12.52
CA MET A 731 -2.18 -19.47 11.96
C MET A 731 -3.56 -20.13 12.02
N TYR A 732 -4.40 -19.76 12.99
CA TYR A 732 -5.72 -20.34 13.17
C TYR A 732 -6.71 -19.23 13.47
N ALA A 733 -7.60 -18.98 12.52
CA ALA A 733 -8.67 -17.98 12.57
C ALA A 733 -9.87 -18.49 11.77
N ALA A 734 -11.03 -17.85 11.82
CA ALA A 734 -12.20 -18.29 11.06
C ALA A 734 -12.45 -17.50 9.76
N THR A 735 -11.59 -16.56 9.38
CA THR A 735 -11.93 -15.51 8.39
C THR A 735 -11.01 -15.45 7.17
N ASP A 736 -11.04 -14.31 6.45
CA ASP A 736 -10.61 -14.13 5.06
C ASP A 736 -9.19 -14.62 4.73
N HIS A 737 -8.28 -14.67 5.70
CA HIS A 737 -6.87 -15.00 5.47
C HIS A 737 -6.53 -16.46 5.72
N VAL A 738 -7.50 -17.25 6.13
CA VAL A 738 -7.21 -18.54 6.72
C VAL A 738 -6.69 -19.59 5.73
N ASP A 739 -7.00 -19.42 4.44
CA ASP A 739 -6.54 -20.25 3.32
C ASP A 739 -5.41 -19.60 2.51
N ASP A 740 -4.83 -18.48 2.99
CA ASP A 740 -3.66 -17.88 2.39
C ASP A 740 -2.45 -18.83 2.46
N ALA A 741 -1.64 -18.84 1.39
CA ALA A 741 -0.56 -19.80 1.20
C ALA A 741 0.59 -19.64 2.21
N ASP A 742 0.83 -18.42 2.71
CA ASP A 742 1.80 -18.15 3.76
C ASP A 742 1.30 -18.66 5.13
N ILE A 743 0.01 -18.53 5.43
CA ILE A 743 -0.62 -19.13 6.61
C ILE A 743 -0.50 -20.66 6.57
N ASP A 744 -0.79 -21.28 5.42
CA ASP A 744 -0.59 -22.72 5.22
C ASP A 744 0.86 -23.16 5.46
N ALA A 745 1.83 -22.40 4.92
CA ALA A 745 3.24 -22.64 5.16
C ALA A 745 3.60 -22.49 6.65
N MET A 746 3.12 -21.47 7.35
CA MET A 746 3.36 -21.31 8.78
C MET A 746 2.83 -22.50 9.58
N ARG A 747 1.61 -22.99 9.29
CA ARG A 747 1.10 -24.22 9.91
C ARG A 747 2.01 -25.41 9.64
N GLN A 748 2.55 -25.53 8.43
CA GLN A 748 3.49 -26.60 8.07
C GLN A 748 4.77 -26.58 8.93
N TYR A 749 5.38 -25.40 9.10
CA TYR A 749 6.71 -25.26 9.69
C TYR A 749 6.72 -24.97 11.20
N TRP A 750 5.71 -24.28 11.72
CA TRP A 750 5.68 -23.79 13.10
C TRP A 750 4.75 -24.58 14.01
N ALA A 751 3.54 -24.95 13.58
CA ALA A 751 2.58 -25.62 14.46
C ALA A 751 3.14 -26.91 15.12
N PRO A 752 3.82 -27.84 14.39
CA PRO A 752 4.43 -29.01 15.02
C PRO A 752 5.51 -28.66 16.05
N VAL A 753 6.16 -27.51 15.88
CA VAL A 753 7.23 -27.02 16.77
C VAL A 753 6.63 -26.41 18.02
N PHE A 754 5.53 -25.67 17.90
CA PHE A 754 4.82 -25.11 19.05
C PHE A 754 4.29 -26.23 19.96
N GLU A 755 3.69 -27.27 19.37
CA GLU A 755 3.29 -28.48 20.10
C GLU A 755 4.48 -29.21 20.74
N GLN A 756 5.57 -29.39 19.99
CA GLN A 756 6.80 -30.04 20.49
C GLN A 756 7.40 -29.30 21.70
N LEU A 757 7.38 -27.97 21.66
CA LEU A 757 7.96 -27.12 22.70
C LEU A 757 7.01 -26.90 23.88
N GLY A 758 5.75 -27.34 23.77
CA GLY A 758 4.71 -27.10 24.77
C GLY A 758 4.55 -25.59 24.97
N ILE A 759 4.26 -24.87 23.89
CA ILE A 759 3.83 -23.48 23.94
C ILE A 759 2.43 -23.44 24.52
N ASP A 760 2.21 -22.57 25.50
CA ASP A 760 0.93 -22.49 26.23
C ASP A 760 -0.03 -21.53 25.52
N LEU A 761 0.48 -20.39 25.05
CA LEU A 761 -0.30 -19.32 24.45
C LEU A 761 0.38 -18.76 23.19
N VAL A 762 -0.42 -18.59 22.14
CA VAL A 762 -0.03 -17.94 20.88
C VAL A 762 -0.93 -16.73 20.64
N ILE A 763 -0.33 -15.53 20.58
CA ILE A 763 -1.02 -14.24 20.49
C ILE A 763 -0.80 -13.64 19.09
N ASN A 764 -1.89 -13.43 18.33
CA ASN A 764 -1.86 -13.00 16.93
C ASN A 764 -2.87 -11.89 16.56
N GLY A 765 -2.64 -11.20 15.45
CA GLY A 765 -3.53 -10.21 14.85
C GLY A 765 -4.11 -10.66 13.50
N HIS A 766 -4.13 -9.74 12.54
CA HIS A 766 -4.36 -9.92 11.10
C HIS A 766 -5.81 -10.23 10.69
N ASP A 767 -6.46 -11.17 11.38
CA ASP A 767 -7.86 -11.47 11.17
C ASP A 767 -8.70 -10.50 12.03
N HIS A 768 -9.41 -9.57 11.38
CA HIS A 768 -10.25 -8.55 12.05
C HIS A 768 -11.57 -9.16 12.56
N SER A 769 -11.43 -10.20 13.35
CA SER A 769 -12.45 -10.96 14.04
C SER A 769 -11.83 -11.58 15.28
N PHE A 770 -12.57 -11.64 16.37
CA PHE A 770 -12.11 -12.41 17.51
C PHE A 770 -12.20 -13.90 17.20
N SER A 771 -11.13 -14.61 17.52
CA SER A 771 -10.98 -16.03 17.30
C SER A 771 -10.09 -16.63 18.38
N ARG A 772 -10.51 -17.69 19.06
CA ARG A 772 -9.60 -18.43 19.96
C ARG A 772 -9.88 -19.91 19.94
N GLY A 773 -8.88 -20.73 20.30
CA GLY A 773 -9.06 -22.16 20.48
C GLY A 773 -7.78 -22.92 20.77
N PHE A 774 -7.93 -24.07 21.43
CA PHE A 774 -6.84 -25.03 21.64
C PHE A 774 -6.71 -25.91 20.40
N VAL A 775 -5.53 -25.94 19.77
CA VAL A 775 -5.32 -26.70 18.52
C VAL A 775 -4.18 -27.69 18.69
N LYS A 776 -4.39 -28.94 18.27
CA LYS A 776 -3.36 -29.97 18.30
C LYS A 776 -3.49 -30.95 17.14
N GLY A 777 -2.40 -31.22 16.45
CA GLY A 777 -2.38 -32.10 15.29
C GLY A 777 -3.33 -31.64 14.18
N GLY A 778 -3.60 -30.34 14.09
CA GLY A 778 -4.54 -29.75 13.14
C GLY A 778 -6.02 -29.94 13.47
N GLN A 779 -6.35 -30.29 14.71
CA GLN A 779 -7.73 -30.44 15.19
C GLN A 779 -8.00 -29.52 16.37
N ASP A 780 -9.25 -29.04 16.47
CA ASP A 780 -9.75 -28.39 17.67
C ASP A 780 -9.67 -29.39 18.82
N ALA A 781 -9.05 -29.00 19.93
CA ALA A 781 -9.09 -29.81 21.14
C ALA A 781 -10.55 -29.94 21.58
N THR A 782 -10.94 -31.14 22.00
CA THR A 782 -12.28 -31.36 22.54
C THR A 782 -12.26 -31.13 24.04
N PRO A 783 -13.23 -30.39 24.62
CA PRO A 783 -13.28 -30.21 26.06
C PRO A 783 -13.47 -31.56 26.77
N ALA A 784 -12.69 -31.77 27.83
CA ALA A 784 -12.80 -32.95 28.68
C ALA A 784 -14.10 -32.95 29.51
N ALA A 785 -14.60 -31.75 29.84
CA ALA A 785 -15.88 -31.55 30.50
C ALA A 785 -16.47 -30.18 30.15
N THR A 786 -17.80 -30.09 30.14
CA THR A 786 -18.54 -28.83 30.18
C THR A 786 -19.26 -28.74 31.52
N MET A 787 -18.94 -27.72 32.30
CA MET A 787 -19.49 -27.46 33.62
C MET A 787 -20.94 -26.95 33.53
N SER A 788 -21.68 -26.99 34.63
CA SER A 788 -23.10 -26.61 34.65
C SER A 788 -23.36 -25.12 34.34
N ASP A 789 -22.32 -24.29 34.48
CA ASP A 789 -22.33 -22.86 34.15
C ASP A 789 -21.91 -22.59 32.68
N GLY A 790 -21.66 -23.64 31.89
CA GLY A 790 -21.25 -23.55 30.50
C GLY A 790 -19.73 -23.48 30.29
N ARG A 791 -18.92 -23.44 31.36
CA ARG A 791 -17.46 -23.43 31.22
C ARG A 791 -16.94 -24.75 30.67
N GLU A 792 -16.11 -24.67 29.64
CA GLU A 792 -15.43 -25.81 29.03
C GLU A 792 -14.05 -26.00 29.66
N VAL A 793 -13.69 -27.25 29.96
CA VAL A 793 -12.42 -27.60 30.63
C VAL A 793 -11.60 -28.47 29.69
N PHE A 794 -10.42 -27.99 29.33
CA PHE A 794 -9.44 -28.69 28.49
C PHE A 794 -8.30 -29.21 29.37
N THR A 795 -7.78 -30.41 29.07
CA THR A 795 -6.73 -31.06 29.89
C THR A 795 -5.57 -31.62 29.05
N ASP A 796 -5.50 -31.27 27.76
CA ASP A 796 -4.39 -31.68 26.90
C ASP A 796 -3.23 -30.68 26.99
N ALA A 797 -2.25 -31.04 27.81
CA ALA A 797 -1.00 -30.31 28.05
C ALA A 797 -0.31 -29.73 26.81
N MET A 798 -0.47 -30.39 25.66
CA MET A 798 0.33 -30.14 24.46
C MET A 798 -0.46 -29.44 23.35
N ALA A 799 -1.69 -29.01 23.63
CA ALA A 799 -2.48 -28.18 22.72
C ALA A 799 -2.26 -26.71 23.09
N PRO A 800 -1.53 -25.91 22.30
CA PRO A 800 -1.42 -24.47 22.55
C PRO A 800 -2.78 -23.79 22.39
N LEU A 801 -3.04 -22.76 23.20
CA LEU A 801 -4.14 -21.83 22.97
C LEU A 801 -3.71 -20.80 21.92
N TYR A 802 -4.45 -20.70 20.82
CA TYR A 802 -4.32 -19.64 19.84
C TYR A 802 -5.39 -18.58 20.10
N ILE A 803 -5.02 -17.30 20.05
CA ILE A 803 -5.96 -16.19 20.20
C ILE A 803 -5.66 -15.03 19.23
N VAL A 804 -6.71 -14.61 18.53
CA VAL A 804 -6.82 -13.39 17.73
C VAL A 804 -7.85 -12.50 18.41
N ASN A 805 -7.48 -11.26 18.71
CA ASN A 805 -8.29 -10.40 19.57
C ASN A 805 -9.50 -9.77 18.86
N GLY A 806 -9.51 -9.75 17.52
CA GLY A 806 -10.35 -8.84 16.74
C GLY A 806 -9.54 -7.61 16.31
N THR A 807 -10.18 -6.47 16.11
CA THR A 807 -9.49 -5.19 15.80
C THR A 807 -9.66 -4.20 16.94
N ALA A 808 -8.61 -3.43 17.23
CA ALA A 808 -8.66 -2.34 18.19
C ALA A 808 -9.23 -1.04 17.59
N GLY A 809 -9.29 -0.95 16.26
CA GLY A 809 -9.68 0.21 15.48
C GLY A 809 -11.01 0.03 14.74
N SER A 810 -11.17 0.73 13.61
CA SER A 810 -12.42 0.71 12.83
C SER A 810 -12.21 0.61 11.31
N SER A 811 -11.09 0.03 10.88
CA SER A 811 -10.72 -0.08 9.46
C SER A 811 -11.64 -1.05 8.71
N LYS A 812 -11.58 -2.35 9.04
CA LYS A 812 -12.31 -3.45 8.39
C LYS A 812 -12.68 -4.55 9.41
N TRP A 813 -13.63 -5.41 9.03
CA TRP A 813 -14.06 -6.57 9.81
C TRP A 813 -14.38 -7.74 8.89
N TYR A 814 -13.98 -8.94 9.28
CA TYR A 814 -14.08 -10.11 8.41
C TYR A 814 -15.18 -11.08 8.81
N LYS A 815 -15.86 -11.61 7.79
CA LYS A 815 -16.86 -12.67 7.98
C LYS A 815 -16.18 -14.02 8.00
N ARG A 816 -16.85 -15.01 8.57
CA ARG A 816 -16.39 -16.39 8.42
C ARG A 816 -16.45 -16.80 6.94
N ILE A 817 -15.38 -17.40 6.42
CA ILE A 817 -15.34 -17.90 5.05
C ILE A 817 -15.56 -19.41 4.97
N GLN A 818 -16.08 -19.88 3.84
CA GLN A 818 -16.19 -21.31 3.53
C GLN A 818 -14.99 -21.73 2.67
N TYR A 819 -14.25 -22.73 3.12
CA TYR A 819 -13.03 -23.23 2.49
C TYR A 819 -12.97 -24.76 2.63
N ASP A 820 -12.09 -25.40 1.86
CA ASP A 820 -11.79 -26.83 2.00
C ASP A 820 -10.57 -27.03 2.89
N ALA A 821 -10.78 -27.37 4.17
CA ALA A 821 -9.69 -27.58 5.11
C ALA A 821 -8.71 -28.69 4.72
N SER A 822 -9.11 -29.60 3.82
CA SER A 822 -8.25 -30.71 3.39
C SER A 822 -7.11 -30.28 2.45
N SER A 823 -7.15 -29.04 1.92
CA SER A 823 -6.05 -28.48 1.14
C SER A 823 -4.91 -27.93 2.00
N LEU A 824 -5.14 -27.74 3.31
CA LEU A 824 -4.23 -27.08 4.23
C LEU A 824 -3.37 -28.11 4.98
N HIS A 825 -2.07 -27.85 5.06
CA HIS A 825 -1.11 -28.64 5.82
C HIS A 825 -1.34 -28.49 7.31
N ASN A 826 -1.22 -29.61 8.03
CA ASN A 826 -1.42 -29.67 9.48
C ASN A 826 -2.80 -29.16 9.94
N VAL A 827 -3.84 -29.37 9.12
CA VAL A 827 -5.25 -29.16 9.46
C VAL A 827 -6.04 -30.42 9.10
N ALA A 828 -7.00 -30.81 9.92
CA ALA A 828 -7.89 -31.93 9.60
C ALA A 828 -9.00 -31.51 8.64
N PRO A 829 -9.48 -32.40 7.75
CA PRO A 829 -10.58 -32.07 6.82
C PRO A 829 -11.88 -31.60 7.50
N ASP A 830 -12.10 -31.99 8.75
CA ASP A 830 -13.26 -31.64 9.57
C ASP A 830 -12.98 -30.57 10.64
N TYR A 831 -11.81 -29.92 10.58
CA TYR A 831 -11.43 -28.85 11.47
C TYR A 831 -12.39 -27.67 11.38
N SER A 832 -12.79 -27.12 12.52
CA SER A 832 -13.72 -26.00 12.61
C SER A 832 -13.04 -24.71 13.08
N PHE A 833 -11.76 -24.55 12.73
CA PHE A 833 -10.86 -23.42 13.00
C PHE A 833 -10.62 -23.02 14.45
N ILE A 834 -11.61 -23.08 15.33
CA ILE A 834 -11.53 -22.51 16.67
C ILE A 834 -12.78 -22.88 17.45
N ASP A 835 -12.69 -22.88 18.79
CA ASP A 835 -13.81 -23.19 19.67
C ASP A 835 -14.73 -21.98 19.91
N LYS A 836 -14.24 -20.74 19.76
CA LYS A 836 -15.08 -19.53 19.79
C LYS A 836 -14.62 -18.46 18.80
N SER A 837 -15.60 -17.80 18.19
CA SER A 837 -15.44 -16.66 17.29
C SER A 837 -16.58 -15.66 17.42
N ASP A 838 -16.34 -14.40 17.12
CA ASP A 838 -17.35 -13.34 17.05
C ASP A 838 -18.08 -13.24 15.71
N THR A 839 -17.69 -14.06 14.73
CA THR A 839 -18.17 -13.99 13.37
C THR A 839 -18.94 -15.24 12.93
N THR A 840 -19.86 -15.06 11.98
CA THR A 840 -20.55 -16.14 11.27
C THR A 840 -20.41 -15.93 9.76
N TYR A 841 -20.90 -16.89 8.97
CA TYR A 841 -20.89 -16.75 7.51
C TYR A 841 -21.69 -15.52 7.02
N ASP A 842 -22.72 -15.11 7.77
CA ASP A 842 -23.62 -14.03 7.36
C ASP A 842 -23.37 -12.72 8.11
N THR A 843 -22.77 -12.77 9.31
CA THR A 843 -22.69 -11.63 10.23
C THR A 843 -21.30 -11.47 10.81
N VAL A 844 -20.87 -10.22 11.02
CA VAL A 844 -19.67 -9.89 11.77
C VAL A 844 -20.00 -8.87 12.87
N LEU A 845 -19.39 -9.01 14.04
CA LEU A 845 -19.52 -8.06 15.13
C LEU A 845 -18.59 -6.86 14.87
N GLN A 846 -19.18 -5.70 14.58
CA GLN A 846 -18.44 -4.48 14.25
C GLN A 846 -18.13 -3.65 15.51
N GLU A 847 -17.41 -4.26 16.43
CA GLU A 847 -17.03 -3.69 17.71
C GLU A 847 -15.50 -3.73 17.86
N GLN A 848 -14.96 -2.80 18.64
CA GLN A 848 -13.56 -2.75 19.01
C GLN A 848 -13.31 -3.70 20.17
N SER A 849 -12.10 -4.25 20.21
CA SER A 849 -11.69 -5.23 21.21
C SER A 849 -10.38 -4.85 21.89
N TYR A 850 -10.22 -5.32 23.13
CA TYR A 850 -8.94 -5.41 23.81
C TYR A 850 -8.98 -6.54 24.83
N SER A 851 -7.82 -7.05 25.24
CA SER A 851 -7.70 -8.12 26.21
C SER A 851 -6.77 -7.75 27.35
N ILE A 852 -7.10 -8.17 28.57
CA ILE A 852 -6.22 -8.07 29.73
C ILE A 852 -5.69 -9.47 30.05
N VAL A 853 -4.39 -9.65 29.92
CA VAL A 853 -3.72 -10.92 30.23
C VAL A 853 -3.06 -10.80 31.60
N ARG A 854 -3.29 -11.75 32.49
CA ARG A 854 -2.72 -11.77 33.84
C ARG A 854 -1.99 -13.08 34.07
N VAL A 855 -0.78 -13.00 34.61
CA VAL A 855 0.01 -14.15 35.06
C VAL A 855 0.20 -14.01 36.55
N THR A 856 -0.26 -14.99 37.32
CA THR A 856 -0.22 -14.97 38.78
C THR A 856 0.87 -15.89 39.31
N SER A 857 1.38 -15.53 40.48
CA SER A 857 2.38 -16.32 41.20
C SER A 857 1.86 -17.66 41.73
N ASP A 858 0.55 -17.86 41.72
CA ASP A 858 -0.09 -19.13 42.08
C ASP A 858 -0.15 -20.12 40.89
N GLY A 859 0.39 -19.75 39.73
CA GLY A 859 0.47 -20.63 38.56
C GLY A 859 -0.77 -20.57 37.67
N GLU A 860 -1.44 -19.43 37.61
CA GLU A 860 -2.58 -19.19 36.72
C GLU A 860 -2.24 -18.12 35.67
N LEU A 861 -2.71 -18.32 34.44
CA LEU A 861 -2.72 -17.33 33.37
C LEU A 861 -4.16 -17.09 32.95
N THR A 862 -4.65 -15.86 33.05
CA THR A 862 -6.00 -15.48 32.61
C THR A 862 -5.97 -14.50 31.45
N ILE A 863 -6.98 -14.59 30.58
CA ILE A 863 -7.20 -13.69 29.45
C ILE A 863 -8.66 -13.26 29.50
N ASP A 864 -8.91 -11.99 29.79
CA ASP A 864 -10.24 -11.38 29.73
C ASP A 864 -10.34 -10.48 28.50
N THR A 865 -11.22 -10.84 27.56
CA THR A 865 -11.42 -10.08 26.32
C THR A 865 -12.69 -9.23 26.42
N TYR A 866 -12.53 -7.93 26.18
CA TYR A 866 -13.58 -6.93 26.25
C TYR A 866 -13.91 -6.40 24.87
N PHE A 867 -15.21 -6.21 24.64
CA PHE A 867 -15.75 -5.62 23.43
C PHE A 867 -16.45 -4.30 23.78
N MET A 868 -16.40 -3.35 22.85
CA MET A 868 -17.13 -2.09 22.93
C MET A 868 -17.37 -1.52 21.54
N LYS A 869 -18.36 -0.63 21.42
CA LYS A 869 -18.61 0.08 20.17
C LYS A 869 -18.53 1.58 20.38
N TYR A 870 -17.63 2.25 19.67
CA TYR A 870 -17.51 3.71 19.74
C TYR A 870 -18.71 4.41 19.08
N ASP A 871 -19.12 5.58 19.60
CA ASP A 871 -20.12 6.42 18.94
C ASP A 871 -19.45 7.40 17.96
N ARG A 872 -19.65 7.21 16.66
CA ARG A 872 -19.09 8.10 15.63
C ARG A 872 -19.58 9.55 15.73
N ASN A 873 -20.76 9.80 16.32
CA ASN A 873 -21.28 11.15 16.55
C ASN A 873 -20.76 11.78 17.85
N ASN A 874 -20.18 10.97 18.73
CA ASN A 874 -19.56 11.39 19.98
C ASN A 874 -18.33 10.50 20.26
N PRO A 875 -17.17 10.78 19.63
CA PRO A 875 -15.96 9.95 19.73
C PRO A 875 -15.48 9.66 21.16
N ASP A 876 -15.81 10.52 22.13
CA ASP A 876 -15.48 10.29 23.55
C ASP A 876 -16.45 9.32 24.25
N GLY A 877 -17.54 8.92 23.59
CA GLY A 877 -18.62 8.09 24.11
C GLY A 877 -18.77 6.74 23.41
N PHE A 878 -19.76 5.99 23.88
CA PHE A 878 -20.02 4.62 23.45
C PHE A 878 -21.38 4.52 22.76
N GLU A 879 -21.45 3.82 21.64
CA GLU A 879 -22.69 3.23 21.13
C GLU A 879 -23.03 1.97 21.96
N THR A 880 -22.02 1.18 22.31
CA THR A 880 -22.11 0.04 23.24
C THR A 880 -21.00 0.15 24.28
N GLU A 881 -21.39 0.26 25.55
CA GLU A 881 -20.45 0.32 26.68
C GLU A 881 -19.59 -0.95 26.76
N PRO A 882 -18.36 -0.86 27.30
CA PRO A 882 -17.46 -2.01 27.41
C PRO A 882 -18.09 -3.17 28.19
N TYR A 883 -17.93 -4.38 27.66
CA TYR A 883 -18.41 -5.60 28.30
C TYR A 883 -17.45 -6.77 28.07
N LEU A 884 -17.39 -7.67 29.06
CA LEU A 884 -16.60 -8.90 28.98
C LEU A 884 -17.25 -9.86 27.96
N TYR A 885 -16.55 -10.11 26.87
CA TYR A 885 -16.98 -11.00 25.79
C TYR A 885 -16.53 -12.44 26.01
N ASP A 886 -15.29 -12.65 26.48
CA ASP A 886 -14.72 -13.96 26.78
C ASP A 886 -13.74 -13.90 27.96
N SER A 887 -13.58 -15.02 28.65
CA SER A 887 -12.62 -15.17 29.74
C SER A 887 -12.05 -16.59 29.74
N ILE A 888 -10.72 -16.70 29.70
CA ILE A 888 -9.99 -17.97 29.64
C ILE A 888 -9.01 -18.04 30.81
N GLU A 889 -8.88 -19.22 31.42
CA GLU A 889 -7.93 -19.51 32.50
C GLU A 889 -7.12 -20.75 32.11
N LEU A 890 -5.81 -20.60 32.09
CA LEU A 890 -4.84 -21.69 32.06
C LEU A 890 -4.27 -21.86 33.47
N ALA A 891 -4.15 -23.10 33.93
CA ALA A 891 -3.61 -23.40 35.25
C ALA A 891 -2.54 -24.48 35.16
N ASP A 892 -1.37 -24.25 35.75
CA ASP A 892 -0.32 -25.26 35.87
C ASP A 892 -0.65 -26.24 37.00
N SER A 893 -0.95 -27.49 36.63
CA SER A 893 -1.31 -28.55 37.59
C SER A 893 -0.07 -29.21 38.22
N HIS A 894 0.71 -28.46 39.01
CA HIS A 894 1.93 -28.94 39.68
C HIS A 894 1.74 -30.23 40.52
N ASP A 895 2.08 -31.41 39.97
CA ASP A 895 2.55 -32.59 40.73
C ASP A 895 4.08 -32.69 40.61
N HIS A 896 4.78 -32.22 41.65
CA HIS A 896 6.23 -32.21 41.75
C HIS A 896 6.84 -33.63 41.70
N GLY A 897 7.10 -34.16 40.51
CA GLY A 897 7.90 -35.38 40.38
C GLY A 897 7.94 -36.05 39.00
N ARG A 898 7.00 -35.73 38.11
CA ARG A 898 7.01 -36.10 36.69
C ARG A 898 6.30 -34.95 35.97
N ARG A 899 6.79 -34.47 34.82
CA ARG A 899 5.89 -33.69 33.93
C ARG A 899 4.70 -34.60 33.58
N PRO A 900 3.46 -34.23 33.93
CA PRO A 900 2.45 -34.06 32.89
C PRO A 900 1.36 -32.99 33.20
N SER A 901 0.64 -32.64 32.12
CA SER A 901 -0.58 -31.81 32.01
C SER A 901 -0.45 -30.35 32.35
#